data_AF-A0A416DHD5-F1
#
_entry.id   AF-A0A416DHD5-F1
#
_cell.length_a   1.000
_cell.length_b   1.000
_cell.length_c   1.000
_cell.angle_alpha   90.00
_cell.angle_beta   90.00
_cell.angle_gamma   90.00
#
_symmetry.space_group_name_H-M   'P 1'
#
loop_
_entity.id
_entity.type
_entity.pdbx_description
1 polymer ?
#
loop_
_entity_poly.entity_id
_entity_poly.type
_entity_poly.pdbx_seq_one_letter_code
_entity_poly.pdbx_strand_id
1 'polypeptide(L)'
;MILNKFVEKRGLDVKRKVLSWLLTFSLILGLWPTAALAADDVAALTEKTVSVSNWADLKASVAALTDDEYLRADITAPLTADSELDIDGKVVVLSATAGDISITRTLQSEANSTNPIFKLTNNASLSISGTDNGITLLDSTERKKSRGLIEADSGTTLNLSNVSFRDFKFGYTLAGSGYGAIYAVNATIAMQNVTMSNCIGDNGVLIYAKNSKVSMNECAVANTTYWGNSNSIGGVIQIEGTNSDVTMTNCKIEGCGSAEENGAANSVGPVWLRGGTIKISDSTFSKNMAMRGVGILAEDTNLTLKSVNITDNICRGDGYNPTTKEPDSNRGYVVWWQGAGLYIEDCTLSMSDVNITGNTGSFIGGGMYITGTNATMDDTINISNNSAVCGGGIYTDDDQHTITLNGTTIQNNAAVKKDAYSRYSSYNGCGAGIANDEGNVVLNGTDISGNIASAHGGGIINYGTATIHSGNVTGNKADAVDGCGGGICLAKGTVHVDGDTQITNNTANSGNGVYVSGGTTFEIQDKVVIDQNNDVALEGADAANNIPSAYITITAPFTGATKSNPINITSQDVSVEDQKSEPATDGTPLVIYTDDAGGENAALNADGSMLFVPSQYMQDGLLIGHSQKSGHQQWLTYVTERILPNVEVTYKNSSTSQEATDQLAYGTDIVVDPNEGALNWPDSVWDNSKNSEQQTLTVTKSITIPDATRDGYTFVGWQKTQENNVLTFTAQWKSNHNSSSGGSSGSSTKYTLHYESNGGTAYKDERYSSGTKVTLDKTPTRESYTFTGWYADKELTQKISSIKMTSDKTVYAGWKASTVPDMLNGDDHYAYVVGYSDGTVRPNANISRAEVATIFFRLLKKEVRDGNLTTENIFADVTNGQWHNKAISTMAKLGIVKGRRADSFDPDASITRAEFAAICARFNTKPVENSGSFSDISGHWAENEIERAAAFGWISGYPDGTFHPDARITRAEAMTMINRVLCRMPQSESDLLNSMVTWPDNKPSDWHYLAVQEATNSHDFNRQGEVGESWTKLTSVPDWKQYQ
;
A
#
# COMPACT_ATOMS: atom_id res chain seq x y z
N MET A 1 12.36 -42.35 49.44
CA MET A 1 13.45 -43.23 49.98
C MET A 1 13.34 -44.69 49.56
N ILE A 2 12.25 -45.44 49.82
CA ILE A 2 12.14 -46.86 49.38
C ILE A 2 12.22 -47.00 47.84
N LEU A 3 11.72 -46.01 47.10
CA LEU A 3 11.73 -46.00 45.63
C LEU A 3 13.15 -46.04 45.02
N ASN A 4 14.12 -45.30 45.59
CA ASN A 4 15.48 -45.23 45.01
C ASN A 4 16.20 -46.58 45.03
N LYS A 5 15.97 -47.43 46.05
CA LYS A 5 16.53 -48.80 46.11
C LYS A 5 15.82 -49.81 45.19
N PHE A 6 14.72 -49.41 44.53
CA PHE A 6 14.03 -50.25 43.55
C PHE A 6 14.41 -49.93 42.09
N VAL A 7 14.93 -48.72 41.84
CA VAL A 7 15.27 -48.22 40.49
C VAL A 7 16.60 -48.76 39.96
N GLU A 8 17.57 -49.11 40.82
CA GLU A 8 18.90 -49.61 40.41
C GLU A 8 18.91 -51.00 39.72
N LYS A 9 17.78 -51.71 39.61
CA LYS A 9 17.79 -53.13 39.21
C LYS A 9 16.94 -53.56 38.02
N ARG A 10 16.19 -52.67 37.35
CA ARG A 10 15.49 -52.97 36.08
C ARG A 10 15.49 -51.73 35.18
N GLY A 11 15.93 -51.89 33.93
CA GLY A 11 16.31 -50.80 33.01
C GLY A 11 15.18 -49.88 32.49
N LEU A 12 15.54 -49.03 31.52
CA LEU A 12 14.82 -47.82 31.07
C LEU A 12 13.29 -47.93 30.87
N ASP A 13 12.75 -49.10 30.57
CA ASP A 13 11.35 -49.29 30.21
C ASP A 13 10.36 -49.04 31.38
N VAL A 14 10.83 -49.16 32.63
CA VAL A 14 10.02 -48.81 33.82
C VAL A 14 9.92 -47.29 34.01
N LYS A 15 10.98 -46.52 33.68
CA LYS A 15 10.98 -45.05 33.78
C LYS A 15 9.86 -44.44 32.91
N ARG A 16 9.69 -44.91 31.68
CA ARG A 16 8.66 -44.41 30.74
C ARG A 16 7.23 -44.62 31.26
N LYS A 17 6.93 -45.77 31.85
CA LYS A 17 5.57 -46.08 32.37
C LYS A 17 5.20 -45.27 33.62
N VAL A 18 6.16 -45.00 34.51
CA VAL A 18 5.94 -44.14 35.69
C VAL A 18 5.76 -42.67 35.28
N LEU A 19 6.51 -42.19 34.27
CA LEU A 19 6.38 -40.81 33.78
C LEU A 19 5.03 -40.58 33.08
N SER A 20 4.57 -41.55 32.28
CA SER A 20 3.23 -41.54 31.67
C SER A 20 2.12 -41.48 32.73
N TRP A 21 2.23 -42.23 33.84
CA TRP A 21 1.26 -42.17 34.93
C TRP A 21 1.21 -40.80 35.64
N LEU A 22 2.36 -40.13 35.81
CA LEU A 22 2.41 -38.80 36.43
C LEU A 22 1.80 -37.71 35.54
N LEU A 23 2.08 -37.74 34.23
CA LEU A 23 1.48 -36.82 33.25
C LEU A 23 -0.06 -36.92 33.20
N THR A 24 -0.60 -38.15 33.23
CA THR A 24 -2.06 -38.36 33.28
C THR A 24 -2.68 -37.87 34.59
N PHE A 25 -1.92 -37.83 35.69
CA PHE A 25 -2.40 -37.35 36.99
C PHE A 25 -2.45 -35.82 37.10
N SER A 26 -1.52 -35.10 36.47
CA SER A 26 -1.52 -33.63 36.41
C SER A 26 -2.68 -33.06 35.58
N LEU A 27 -3.06 -33.73 34.48
CA LEU A 27 -4.19 -33.34 33.62
C LEU A 27 -5.55 -33.36 34.35
N ILE A 28 -5.69 -34.12 35.43
CA ILE A 28 -6.95 -34.28 36.17
C ILE A 28 -7.15 -33.17 37.23
N LEU A 29 -6.11 -32.44 37.62
CA LEU A 29 -6.15 -31.48 38.73
C LEU A 29 -6.13 -30.00 38.34
N GLY A 30 -6.01 -29.66 37.04
CA GLY A 30 -6.14 -28.28 36.53
C GLY A 30 -5.07 -27.28 37.01
N LEU A 31 -4.06 -27.73 37.76
CA LEU A 31 -2.97 -26.90 38.26
C LEU A 31 -1.85 -26.84 37.22
N TRP A 32 -1.76 -25.72 36.50
CA TRP A 32 -0.57 -25.37 35.73
C TRP A 32 0.56 -24.99 36.69
N PRO A 33 1.69 -25.71 36.73
CA PRO A 33 2.87 -25.27 37.44
C PRO A 33 3.68 -24.35 36.53
N THR A 34 3.82 -23.09 36.90
CA THR A 34 5.00 -22.30 36.52
C THR A 34 6.22 -22.88 37.22
N ALA A 35 6.77 -23.96 36.65
CA ALA A 35 7.95 -24.64 37.16
C ALA A 35 9.06 -24.58 36.11
N ALA A 36 10.03 -23.70 36.34
CA ALA A 36 11.35 -23.86 35.77
C ALA A 36 11.90 -25.22 36.24
N LEU A 37 12.07 -26.15 35.30
CA LEU A 37 12.74 -27.43 35.53
C LEU A 37 14.06 -27.43 34.74
N ALA A 38 15.12 -27.83 35.43
CA ALA A 38 16.49 -27.61 35.02
C ALA A 38 16.85 -28.30 33.70
N ALA A 39 17.79 -27.69 32.99
CA ALA A 39 18.52 -28.34 31.91
C ALA A 39 19.49 -29.38 32.50
N ASP A 40 18.98 -30.60 32.72
CA ASP A 40 19.79 -31.76 33.15
C ASP A 40 19.91 -32.78 32.02
N ASP A 41 20.93 -32.58 31.18
CA ASP A 41 21.88 -33.65 30.82
C ASP A 41 23.23 -32.98 30.46
N VAL A 42 23.68 -32.11 31.37
CA VAL A 42 25.09 -31.70 31.43
C VAL A 42 25.81 -32.79 32.22
N ALA A 43 26.79 -33.46 31.62
CA ALA A 43 27.89 -33.99 32.42
C ALA A 43 28.61 -32.75 32.98
N ALA A 44 28.27 -32.36 34.22
CA ALA A 44 28.40 -31.00 34.72
C ALA A 44 29.81 -30.39 34.52
N LEU A 45 29.98 -29.67 33.41
CA LEU A 45 31.25 -29.02 33.07
C LEU A 45 31.59 -28.03 34.18
N THR A 46 32.78 -28.18 34.75
CA THR A 46 33.22 -27.34 35.86
C THR A 46 33.64 -25.98 35.32
N GLU A 47 33.06 -24.89 35.86
CA GLU A 47 33.43 -23.52 35.46
C GLU A 47 34.85 -23.19 35.94
N LYS A 48 35.68 -22.74 35.00
CA LYS A 48 37.02 -22.23 35.25
C LYS A 48 37.06 -20.75 34.91
N THR A 49 36.82 -19.90 35.90
CA THR A 49 36.86 -18.45 35.72
C THR A 49 38.31 -17.94 35.71
N VAL A 50 38.67 -17.13 34.71
CA VAL A 50 40.00 -16.50 34.58
C VAL A 50 39.85 -15.03 34.19
N SER A 51 40.71 -14.15 34.72
CA SER A 51 40.82 -12.77 34.22
C SER A 51 41.89 -12.69 33.14
N VAL A 52 41.55 -12.11 31.99
CA VAL A 52 42.40 -12.08 30.79
C VAL A 52 42.66 -10.63 30.39
N SER A 53 43.91 -10.34 30.03
CA SER A 53 44.35 -9.00 29.60
C SER A 53 45.03 -9.00 28.22
N ASN A 54 45.39 -10.17 27.69
CA ASN A 54 46.07 -10.32 26.41
C ASN A 54 45.78 -11.71 25.78
N TRP A 55 46.13 -11.88 24.50
CA TRP A 55 45.88 -13.11 23.74
C TRP A 55 46.64 -14.35 24.24
N ALA A 56 47.80 -14.20 24.88
CA ALA A 56 48.58 -15.33 25.39
C ALA A 56 47.92 -15.96 26.63
N ASP A 57 47.41 -15.12 27.54
CA ASP A 57 46.65 -15.56 28.73
C ASP A 57 45.42 -16.38 28.32
N LEU A 58 44.68 -15.94 27.29
CA LEU A 58 43.48 -16.63 26.80
C LEU A 58 43.82 -18.02 26.24
N LYS A 59 44.81 -18.11 25.34
CA LYS A 59 45.24 -19.39 24.74
C LYS A 59 45.77 -20.36 25.78
N ALA A 60 46.59 -19.89 26.71
CA ALA A 60 47.08 -20.72 27.81
C ALA A 60 45.94 -21.25 28.69
N SER A 61 44.91 -20.43 28.94
CA SER A 61 43.73 -20.83 29.72
C SER A 61 42.87 -21.87 29.01
N VAL A 62 42.65 -21.71 27.70
CA VAL A 62 41.90 -22.67 26.85
C VAL A 62 42.66 -23.99 26.70
N ALA A 63 43.97 -23.94 26.43
CA ALA A 63 44.81 -25.12 26.37
C ALA A 63 44.82 -25.91 27.69
N ALA A 64 44.69 -25.22 28.83
CA ALA A 64 44.68 -25.80 30.18
C ALA A 64 43.29 -26.26 30.66
N LEU A 65 42.24 -26.26 29.83
CA LEU A 65 40.97 -26.94 30.13
C LEU A 65 41.10 -28.45 29.90
N THR A 66 40.48 -29.24 30.78
CA THR A 66 40.16 -30.66 30.53
C THR A 66 38.79 -30.82 29.86
N ASP A 67 38.49 -32.00 29.33
CA ASP A 67 37.22 -32.34 28.64
C ASP A 67 35.96 -32.12 29.52
N ASP A 68 36.11 -32.17 30.85
CA ASP A 68 35.05 -31.91 31.85
C ASP A 68 35.03 -30.45 32.38
N GLU A 69 35.76 -29.50 31.77
CA GLU A 69 35.81 -28.09 32.18
C GLU A 69 35.30 -27.14 31.07
N TYR A 70 34.79 -25.97 31.45
CA TYR A 70 34.58 -24.84 30.53
C TYR A 70 35.24 -23.57 31.06
N LEU A 71 35.75 -22.73 30.16
CA LEU A 71 36.37 -21.46 30.54
C LEU A 71 35.32 -20.35 30.61
N ARG A 72 35.40 -19.53 31.65
CA ARG A 72 34.83 -18.19 31.64
C ARG A 72 35.95 -17.16 31.71
N ALA A 73 36.20 -16.46 30.62
CA ALA A 73 37.23 -15.44 30.53
C ALA A 73 36.63 -14.04 30.78
N ASP A 74 36.98 -13.45 31.92
CA ASP A 74 36.69 -12.06 32.23
C ASP A 74 37.73 -11.16 31.54
N ILE A 75 37.32 -10.50 30.44
CA ILE A 75 38.18 -9.62 29.65
C ILE A 75 38.29 -8.24 30.34
N THR A 76 39.52 -7.91 30.73
CA THR A 76 39.87 -6.72 31.52
C THR A 76 40.58 -5.62 30.72
N ALA A 77 40.98 -5.91 29.48
CA ALA A 77 41.54 -4.97 28.52
C ALA A 77 41.24 -5.44 27.07
N PRO A 78 41.17 -4.52 26.07
CA PRO A 78 40.92 -4.89 24.68
C PRO A 78 41.97 -5.87 24.12
N LEU A 79 41.51 -6.95 23.50
CA LEU A 79 42.38 -8.01 22.97
C LEU A 79 42.75 -7.72 21.51
N THR A 80 43.70 -6.82 21.31
CA THR A 80 44.20 -6.42 19.98
C THR A 80 45.53 -7.12 19.63
N ALA A 81 45.60 -7.68 18.41
CA ALA A 81 46.75 -8.32 17.73
C ALA A 81 47.04 -9.85 17.91
N ASP A 82 46.56 -10.60 16.91
CA ASP A 82 47.12 -11.77 16.16
C ASP A 82 47.37 -13.17 16.77
N SER A 83 47.40 -14.14 15.84
CA SER A 83 47.94 -15.52 15.89
C SER A 83 47.03 -16.66 16.37
N GLU A 84 45.78 -16.71 15.93
CA GLU A 84 44.94 -17.94 15.97
C GLU A 84 44.43 -18.33 17.38
N LEU A 85 43.18 -18.79 17.47
CA LEU A 85 42.57 -19.34 18.69
C LEU A 85 41.95 -20.67 18.32
N ASP A 86 42.74 -21.74 18.47
CA ASP A 86 42.20 -23.09 18.51
C ASP A 86 41.57 -23.33 19.88
N ILE A 87 40.33 -23.79 19.87
CA ILE A 87 39.57 -24.12 21.08
C ILE A 87 39.44 -25.63 21.27
N ASP A 88 39.86 -26.47 20.32
CA ASP A 88 39.86 -27.93 20.42
C ASP A 88 38.51 -28.48 20.95
N GLY A 89 37.41 -27.89 20.49
CA GLY A 89 36.05 -28.27 20.91
C GLY A 89 35.61 -27.85 22.31
N LYS A 90 36.43 -27.10 23.05
CA LYS A 90 36.16 -26.65 24.42
C LYS A 90 35.26 -25.41 24.45
N VAL A 91 34.47 -25.28 25.52
CA VAL A 91 33.50 -24.19 25.69
C VAL A 91 34.18 -22.95 26.32
N VAL A 92 34.01 -21.78 25.69
CA VAL A 92 34.59 -20.51 26.15
C VAL A 92 33.51 -19.42 26.26
N VAL A 93 33.14 -19.09 27.49
CA VAL A 93 32.26 -17.94 27.81
C VAL A 93 33.12 -16.68 27.94
N LEU A 94 32.73 -15.62 27.24
CA LEU A 94 33.44 -14.34 27.25
C LEU A 94 32.59 -13.28 27.98
N SER A 95 33.06 -12.80 29.13
CA SER A 95 32.46 -11.67 29.85
C SER A 95 33.43 -10.50 29.85
N ALA A 96 33.07 -9.38 29.24
CA ALA A 96 33.93 -8.19 29.22
C ALA A 96 33.44 -7.14 30.22
N THR A 97 34.36 -6.52 30.96
CA THR A 97 34.07 -5.29 31.71
C THR A 97 34.71 -4.05 31.07
N ALA A 98 35.71 -4.23 30.20
CA ALA A 98 36.22 -3.19 29.30
C ALA A 98 37.00 -3.79 28.10
N GLY A 99 36.46 -3.64 26.89
CA GLY A 99 37.22 -3.75 25.64
C GLY A 99 36.74 -4.77 24.61
N ASP A 100 37.02 -4.46 23.34
CA ASP A 100 36.72 -5.30 22.18
C ASP A 100 37.68 -6.48 22.05
N ILE A 101 37.21 -7.55 21.40
CA ILE A 101 37.98 -8.76 21.06
C ILE A 101 38.03 -8.87 19.53
N SER A 102 39.21 -9.08 18.93
CA SER A 102 39.40 -9.18 17.47
C SER A 102 40.10 -10.48 17.04
N ILE A 103 39.40 -11.34 16.29
CA ILE A 103 39.92 -12.61 15.73
C ILE A 103 40.19 -12.43 14.22
N THR A 104 41.36 -12.87 13.73
CA THR A 104 41.89 -12.47 12.39
C THR A 104 42.32 -13.57 11.42
N ARG A 105 42.32 -14.86 11.79
CA ARG A 105 42.85 -15.95 10.93
C ARG A 105 41.97 -17.20 10.83
N THR A 106 41.94 -18.02 11.88
CA THR A 106 41.25 -19.33 11.88
C THR A 106 40.61 -19.58 13.23
N LEU A 107 39.46 -20.26 13.22
CA LEU A 107 38.84 -20.84 14.41
C LEU A 107 38.24 -22.20 14.01
N GLN A 108 38.69 -23.26 14.66
CA GLN A 108 38.25 -24.64 14.42
C GLN A 108 37.65 -25.22 15.71
N SER A 109 36.68 -26.12 15.56
CA SER A 109 36.04 -26.84 16.66
C SER A 109 35.56 -28.19 16.16
N GLU A 110 36.08 -29.29 16.72
CA GLU A 110 35.71 -30.66 16.30
C GLU A 110 34.69 -31.35 17.24
N ALA A 111 34.16 -30.67 18.27
CA ALA A 111 33.46 -31.36 19.37
C ALA A 111 31.93 -31.14 19.49
N ASN A 112 31.33 -32.10 20.20
CA ASN A 112 29.90 -32.23 20.50
C ASN A 112 29.44 -31.31 21.63
N SER A 113 29.59 -30.00 21.47
CA SER A 113 29.17 -29.07 22.51
C SER A 113 27.65 -28.86 22.53
N THR A 114 27.02 -29.18 23.66
CA THR A 114 25.64 -28.76 24.01
C THR A 114 25.58 -27.31 24.54
N ASN A 115 26.62 -26.51 24.25
CA ASN A 115 26.77 -25.10 24.62
C ASN A 115 27.33 -24.30 23.42
N PRO A 116 27.07 -22.99 23.32
CA PRO A 116 27.66 -22.16 22.28
C PRO A 116 29.19 -22.08 22.40
N ILE A 117 29.87 -21.90 21.27
CA ILE A 117 31.33 -21.71 21.22
C ILE A 117 31.73 -20.35 21.82
N PHE A 118 30.96 -19.30 21.54
CA PHE A 118 31.05 -17.99 22.18
C PHE A 118 29.70 -17.63 22.80
N LYS A 119 29.68 -17.37 24.11
CA LYS A 119 28.56 -16.69 24.77
C LYS A 119 28.98 -15.30 25.24
N LEU A 120 28.28 -14.27 24.77
CA LEU A 120 28.49 -12.87 25.11
C LEU A 120 27.46 -12.42 26.15
N THR A 121 27.92 -11.75 27.19
CA THR A 121 27.10 -11.25 28.31
C THR A 121 27.58 -9.88 28.77
N ASN A 122 26.81 -9.19 29.64
CA ASN A 122 27.23 -7.96 30.34
C ASN A 122 27.72 -6.82 29.41
N ASN A 123 27.02 -6.58 28.30
CA ASN A 123 27.39 -5.58 27.27
C ASN A 123 28.75 -5.84 26.59
N ALA A 124 29.24 -7.09 26.57
CA ALA A 124 30.45 -7.44 25.83
C ALA A 124 30.33 -7.20 24.32
N SER A 125 31.47 -6.86 23.71
CA SER A 125 31.61 -6.66 22.27
C SER A 125 32.59 -7.68 21.67
N LEU A 126 32.14 -8.42 20.65
CA LEU A 126 32.95 -9.37 19.90
C LEU A 126 33.09 -8.91 18.44
N SER A 127 34.32 -8.85 17.93
CA SER A 127 34.61 -8.58 16.53
C SER A 127 35.39 -9.73 15.90
N ILE A 128 34.90 -10.28 14.79
CA ILE A 128 35.57 -11.33 14.01
C ILE A 128 35.82 -10.76 12.62
N SER A 129 37.08 -10.64 12.21
CA SER A 129 37.48 -9.86 11.02
C SER A 129 38.61 -10.54 10.23
N GLY A 130 38.29 -11.16 9.10
CA GLY A 130 39.27 -11.85 8.24
C GLY A 130 40.11 -10.93 7.35
N THR A 131 41.29 -11.41 6.96
CA THR A 131 42.12 -10.89 5.85
C THR A 131 41.78 -11.61 4.53
N ASP A 132 42.45 -11.28 3.42
CA ASP A 132 42.12 -11.56 1.99
C ASP A 132 41.55 -12.95 1.58
N ASN A 133 41.63 -13.99 2.41
CA ASN A 133 41.04 -15.32 2.15
C ASN A 133 39.78 -15.63 2.99
N GLY A 134 39.39 -14.73 3.90
CA GLY A 134 38.29 -14.90 4.85
C GLY A 134 38.58 -15.88 5.99
N ILE A 135 37.89 -15.71 7.13
CA ILE A 135 37.89 -16.72 8.21
C ILE A 135 36.90 -17.80 7.83
N THR A 136 37.36 -19.01 7.51
CA THR A 136 36.45 -20.15 7.28
C THR A 136 36.17 -20.88 8.58
N LEU A 137 34.89 -20.98 8.93
CA LEU A 137 34.37 -21.71 10.08
C LEU A 137 33.75 -23.01 9.60
N LEU A 138 34.32 -24.14 10.05
CA LEU A 138 33.90 -25.50 9.71
C LEU A 138 33.39 -26.20 10.98
N ASP A 139 32.30 -26.95 10.86
CA ASP A 139 31.88 -27.96 11.85
C ASP A 139 32.18 -29.36 11.27
N SER A 140 32.41 -30.34 12.13
CA SER A 140 32.96 -31.65 11.77
C SER A 140 32.09 -32.43 10.78
N THR A 141 32.73 -33.32 10.02
CA THR A 141 32.07 -34.13 8.99
C THR A 141 31.06 -35.13 9.56
N GLU A 142 31.15 -35.50 10.83
CA GLU A 142 30.19 -36.40 11.49
C GLU A 142 28.85 -35.72 11.83
N ARG A 143 27.77 -36.50 11.91
CA ARG A 143 26.40 -35.99 12.13
C ARG A 143 26.12 -35.72 13.61
N LYS A 144 26.63 -34.62 14.16
CA LYS A 144 26.48 -34.31 15.59
C LYS A 144 25.95 -32.87 15.77
N LYS A 145 25.20 -32.63 16.85
CA LYS A 145 24.36 -31.43 17.03
C LYS A 145 25.05 -30.45 17.96
N SER A 146 25.33 -29.23 17.49
CA SER A 146 25.95 -28.15 18.26
C SER A 146 24.92 -27.07 18.62
N ARG A 147 25.07 -26.42 19.79
CA ARG A 147 24.11 -25.41 20.28
C ARG A 147 24.42 -23.99 19.79
N GLY A 148 24.85 -23.89 18.53
CA GLY A 148 25.23 -22.65 17.86
C GLY A 148 26.68 -22.20 18.07
N LEU A 149 27.16 -21.30 17.22
CA LEU A 149 28.51 -20.75 17.32
C LEU A 149 28.54 -19.54 18.28
N ILE A 150 27.60 -18.60 18.12
CA ILE A 150 27.56 -17.35 18.90
C ILE A 150 26.19 -17.18 19.55
N GLU A 151 26.17 -17.05 20.88
CA GLU A 151 25.02 -16.67 21.68
C GLU A 151 25.25 -15.26 22.25
N ALA A 152 24.38 -14.30 21.91
CA ALA A 152 24.52 -12.88 22.25
C ALA A 152 23.34 -12.40 23.13
N ASP A 153 23.59 -12.21 24.43
CA ASP A 153 22.59 -11.73 25.39
C ASP A 153 22.39 -10.19 25.31
N SER A 154 21.42 -9.70 26.08
CA SER A 154 20.99 -8.30 26.10
C SER A 154 22.13 -7.30 26.27
N GLY A 155 22.15 -6.27 25.42
CA GLY A 155 23.11 -5.16 25.43
C GLY A 155 24.47 -5.46 24.80
N THR A 156 24.70 -6.68 24.31
CA THR A 156 25.96 -7.06 23.63
C THR A 156 26.04 -6.54 22.19
N THR A 157 27.26 -6.47 21.66
CA THR A 157 27.53 -6.11 20.26
C THR A 157 28.33 -7.21 19.56
N LEU A 158 27.91 -7.61 18.36
CA LEU A 158 28.58 -8.58 17.51
C LEU A 158 28.90 -7.95 16.15
N ASN A 159 30.19 -7.86 15.82
CA ASN A 159 30.68 -7.38 14.53
C ASN A 159 31.35 -8.55 13.77
N LEU A 160 30.88 -8.86 12.57
CA LEU A 160 31.45 -9.88 11.69
C LEU A 160 31.88 -9.23 10.37
N SER A 161 33.13 -9.44 9.95
CA SER A 161 33.68 -8.90 8.70
C SER A 161 34.56 -9.92 7.97
N ASN A 162 34.35 -10.14 6.67
CA ASN A 162 35.11 -11.10 5.86
C ASN A 162 35.13 -12.52 6.48
N VAL A 163 33.96 -13.02 6.89
CA VAL A 163 33.78 -14.33 7.54
C VAL A 163 33.02 -15.27 6.60
N SER A 164 33.46 -16.53 6.50
CA SER A 164 32.77 -17.57 5.74
C SER A 164 32.38 -18.75 6.64
N PHE A 165 31.09 -19.07 6.69
CA PHE A 165 30.57 -20.29 7.29
C PHE A 165 30.35 -21.29 6.16
N ARG A 166 31.00 -22.45 6.20
CA ARG A 166 30.90 -23.46 5.13
C ARG A 166 30.60 -24.83 5.67
N ASP A 167 29.71 -25.55 4.97
CA ASP A 167 29.32 -26.93 5.27
C ASP A 167 28.82 -27.13 6.72
N PHE A 168 28.32 -26.04 7.33
CA PHE A 168 27.96 -25.95 8.76
C PHE A 168 26.63 -26.63 9.06
N LYS A 169 26.56 -27.42 10.14
CA LYS A 169 25.33 -28.08 10.58
C LYS A 169 24.77 -27.39 11.82
N PHE A 170 23.48 -27.06 11.81
CA PHE A 170 22.78 -26.39 12.91
C PHE A 170 21.57 -27.20 13.35
N GLY A 171 21.09 -27.09 14.60
CA GLY A 171 19.88 -27.82 15.00
C GLY A 171 19.61 -28.03 16.49
N TYR A 172 18.47 -28.69 16.74
CA TYR A 172 17.79 -28.75 18.04
C TYR A 172 18.43 -29.63 19.12
N THR A 173 18.55 -29.10 20.34
CA THR A 173 18.75 -29.86 21.59
C THR A 173 17.61 -29.64 22.59
N LEU A 174 16.63 -30.56 22.56
CA LEU A 174 15.63 -30.94 23.59
C LEU A 174 14.70 -29.88 24.26
N ALA A 175 14.94 -28.57 24.20
CA ALA A 175 14.28 -27.59 25.07
C ALA A 175 13.57 -26.39 24.41
N GLY A 176 13.03 -26.53 23.20
CA GLY A 176 12.03 -25.60 22.64
C GLY A 176 12.53 -24.34 21.92
N SER A 177 13.85 -24.17 21.74
CA SER A 177 14.44 -23.08 20.92
C SER A 177 15.48 -23.67 19.98
N GLY A 178 15.37 -23.39 18.68
CA GLY A 178 16.36 -23.80 17.68
C GLY A 178 17.54 -22.83 17.65
N TYR A 179 18.75 -23.30 17.95
CA TYR A 179 19.98 -22.51 17.89
C TYR A 179 20.74 -22.84 16.59
N GLY A 180 21.34 -21.84 15.94
CA GLY A 180 22.25 -22.01 14.81
C GLY A 180 23.48 -21.12 14.94
N ALA A 181 24.10 -20.74 13.82
CA ALA A 181 25.39 -20.04 13.84
C ALA A 181 25.36 -18.76 14.70
N ILE A 182 24.26 -17.99 14.64
CA ILE A 182 24.06 -16.80 15.47
C ILE A 182 22.70 -16.89 16.15
N TYR A 183 22.68 -16.74 17.48
CA TYR A 183 21.48 -16.55 18.29
C TYR A 183 21.65 -15.28 19.12
N ALA A 184 20.73 -14.33 18.99
CA ALA A 184 20.84 -13.01 19.63
C ALA A 184 19.50 -12.50 20.18
N VAL A 185 19.53 -11.89 21.37
CA VAL A 185 18.34 -11.30 22.00
C VAL A 185 18.68 -9.95 22.64
N ASN A 186 17.97 -8.88 22.25
CA ASN A 186 18.23 -7.50 22.65
C ASN A 186 19.69 -7.05 22.40
N ALA A 187 20.29 -7.45 21.28
CA ALA A 187 21.69 -7.20 20.93
C ALA A 187 21.84 -6.29 19.69
N THR A 188 23.06 -5.86 19.41
CA THR A 188 23.42 -5.20 18.14
C THR A 188 24.32 -6.14 17.31
N ILE A 189 23.97 -6.35 16.06
CA ILE A 189 24.67 -7.23 15.12
C ILE A 189 25.01 -6.43 13.87
N ALA A 190 26.28 -6.42 13.48
CA ALA A 190 26.76 -5.86 12.21
C ALA A 190 27.55 -6.91 11.44
N MET A 191 27.21 -7.12 10.18
CA MET A 191 27.79 -8.13 9.29
C MET A 191 28.20 -7.46 7.98
N GLN A 192 29.49 -7.53 7.63
CA GLN A 192 30.05 -7.01 6.38
C GLN A 192 30.74 -8.13 5.61
N ASN A 193 30.37 -8.38 4.35
CA ASN A 193 30.99 -9.40 3.52
C ASN A 193 31.05 -10.78 4.24
N VAL A 194 29.89 -11.22 4.76
CA VAL A 194 29.75 -12.51 5.42
C VAL A 194 29.07 -13.50 4.48
N THR A 195 29.74 -14.63 4.21
CA THR A 195 29.24 -15.69 3.33
C THR A 195 28.86 -16.94 4.12
N MET A 196 27.68 -17.50 3.88
CA MET A 196 27.22 -18.76 4.47
C MET A 196 26.84 -19.71 3.34
N SER A 197 27.47 -20.88 3.22
CA SER A 197 27.23 -21.78 2.06
C SER A 197 27.23 -23.26 2.41
N ASN A 198 26.30 -24.01 1.79
CA ASN A 198 26.11 -25.45 1.97
C ASN A 198 25.74 -25.85 3.42
N CYS A 199 25.10 -24.97 4.17
CA CYS A 199 24.74 -25.24 5.56
C CYS A 199 23.49 -26.13 5.65
N ILE A 200 23.37 -26.95 6.71
CA ILE A 200 22.26 -27.91 6.88
C ILE A 200 21.66 -27.80 8.29
N GLY A 201 20.37 -27.48 8.39
CA GLY A 201 19.66 -27.19 9.65
C GLY A 201 18.62 -28.22 10.07
N ASP A 202 18.89 -29.02 11.10
CA ASP A 202 17.92 -29.95 11.72
C ASP A 202 17.10 -29.25 12.83
N ASN A 203 15.95 -28.68 12.46
CA ASN A 203 15.04 -28.01 13.37
C ASN A 203 15.67 -26.79 14.08
N GLY A 204 16.32 -25.93 13.30
CA GLY A 204 16.97 -24.71 13.77
C GLY A 204 17.03 -23.62 12.71
N VAL A 205 17.47 -22.43 13.13
CA VAL A 205 17.60 -21.21 12.31
C VAL A 205 19.07 -20.84 12.25
N LEU A 206 19.62 -20.49 11.08
CA LEU A 206 21.05 -20.18 10.95
C LEU A 206 21.42 -18.85 11.62
N ILE A 207 20.59 -17.82 11.44
CA ILE A 207 20.66 -16.53 12.14
C ILE A 207 19.30 -16.27 12.80
N TYR A 208 19.22 -16.38 14.13
CA TYR A 208 18.06 -15.95 14.91
C TYR A 208 18.39 -14.67 15.70
N ALA A 209 17.60 -13.62 15.50
CA ALA A 209 17.74 -12.36 16.24
C ALA A 209 16.38 -11.86 16.75
N LYS A 210 16.28 -11.52 18.04
CA LYS A 210 15.04 -11.00 18.64
C LYS A 210 15.25 -9.63 19.27
N ASN A 211 14.35 -8.67 19.01
CA ASN A 211 14.42 -7.29 19.50
C ASN A 211 15.81 -6.66 19.31
N SER A 212 16.46 -6.95 18.19
CA SER A 212 17.89 -6.70 17.98
C SER A 212 18.10 -5.82 16.75
N LYS A 213 19.14 -4.99 16.79
CA LYS A 213 19.54 -4.20 15.63
C LYS A 213 20.44 -5.05 14.75
N VAL A 214 20.08 -5.25 13.48
CA VAL A 214 20.80 -6.15 12.56
C VAL A 214 21.14 -5.41 11.28
N SER A 215 22.43 -5.21 11.03
CA SER A 215 22.94 -4.69 9.76
C SER A 215 23.67 -5.80 9.00
N MET A 216 23.28 -6.04 7.75
CA MET A 216 23.93 -6.98 6.84
C MET A 216 24.27 -6.24 5.55
N ASN A 217 25.56 -6.16 5.22
CA ASN A 217 26.05 -5.54 4.00
C ASN A 217 26.96 -6.52 3.24
N GLU A 218 26.74 -6.67 1.93
CA GLU A 218 27.50 -7.59 1.06
C GLU A 218 27.45 -9.06 1.52
N CYS A 219 26.39 -9.46 2.23
CA CYS A 219 26.28 -10.80 2.81
C CYS A 219 25.61 -11.78 1.83
N ALA A 220 26.14 -13.00 1.74
CA ALA A 220 25.62 -14.05 0.88
C ALA A 220 25.22 -15.30 1.67
N VAL A 221 24.05 -15.87 1.40
CA VAL A 221 23.65 -17.19 1.89
C VAL A 221 23.23 -18.07 0.72
N ALA A 222 23.86 -19.24 0.59
CA ALA A 222 23.71 -20.09 -0.59
C ALA A 222 23.56 -21.58 -0.26
N ASN A 223 22.69 -22.28 -1.00
CA ASN A 223 22.51 -23.75 -0.92
C ASN A 223 22.26 -24.26 0.51
N THR A 224 21.57 -23.49 1.34
CA THR A 224 21.32 -23.83 2.75
C THR A 224 19.99 -24.56 2.88
N THR A 225 20.04 -25.80 3.36
CA THR A 225 18.86 -26.65 3.57
C THR A 225 18.46 -26.64 5.04
N TYR A 226 17.17 -26.59 5.35
CA TYR A 226 16.67 -26.70 6.74
C TYR A 226 15.45 -27.63 6.85
N TRP A 227 15.15 -28.08 8.07
CA TRP A 227 13.96 -28.85 8.40
C TRP A 227 13.15 -28.09 9.46
N GLY A 228 11.85 -27.89 9.21
CA GLY A 228 10.88 -27.49 10.23
C GLY A 228 10.20 -28.71 10.87
N ASN A 229 9.49 -28.49 11.98
CA ASN A 229 8.56 -29.47 12.55
C ASN A 229 7.22 -28.81 12.89
N SER A 230 6.24 -29.58 13.38
CA SER A 230 4.90 -29.08 13.72
C SER A 230 4.88 -27.94 14.74
N ASN A 231 5.94 -27.80 15.54
CA ASN A 231 6.03 -26.87 16.68
C ASN A 231 7.13 -25.80 16.49
N SER A 232 7.89 -25.85 15.40
CA SER A 232 8.99 -24.92 15.12
C SER A 232 8.98 -24.58 13.64
N ILE A 233 8.63 -23.34 13.35
CA ILE A 233 8.79 -22.73 12.04
C ILE A 233 10.29 -22.52 11.83
N GLY A 234 10.82 -23.01 10.70
CA GLY A 234 12.23 -22.93 10.37
C GLY A 234 12.47 -22.02 9.17
N GLY A 235 13.54 -21.23 9.23
CA GLY A 235 14.06 -20.38 8.15
C GLY A 235 15.59 -20.27 8.29
N VAL A 236 16.25 -19.60 7.35
CA VAL A 236 17.71 -19.39 7.38
C VAL A 236 18.04 -18.15 8.21
N ILE A 237 17.35 -17.05 7.94
CA ILE A 237 17.41 -15.79 8.67
C ILE A 237 16.02 -15.57 9.26
N GLN A 238 15.91 -15.52 10.58
CA GLN A 238 14.68 -15.20 11.30
C GLN A 238 14.95 -14.04 12.25
N ILE A 239 14.27 -12.92 12.01
CA ILE A 239 14.39 -11.73 12.85
C ILE A 239 13.01 -11.38 13.40
N GLU A 240 12.89 -11.25 14.72
CA GLU A 240 11.62 -11.11 15.42
C GLU A 240 11.58 -9.93 16.41
N GLY A 241 10.38 -9.43 16.68
CA GLY A 241 10.08 -8.53 17.80
C GLY A 241 10.03 -7.06 17.42
N THR A 242 9.16 -6.32 18.11
CA THR A 242 8.78 -4.93 17.78
C THR A 242 9.93 -3.92 17.82
N ASN A 243 11.05 -4.27 18.47
CA ASN A 243 12.21 -3.39 18.65
C ASN A 243 13.38 -3.77 17.71
N SER A 244 13.14 -4.60 16.69
CA SER A 244 14.16 -4.98 15.72
C SER A 244 14.28 -3.93 14.62
N ASP A 245 15.47 -3.33 14.48
CA ASP A 245 15.82 -2.46 13.35
C ASP A 245 16.73 -3.26 12.42
N VAL A 246 16.27 -3.55 11.19
CA VAL A 246 17.02 -4.38 10.24
C VAL A 246 17.39 -3.58 9.00
N THR A 247 18.64 -3.67 8.57
CA THR A 247 19.11 -3.17 7.28
C THR A 247 19.87 -4.26 6.54
N MET A 248 19.42 -4.58 5.33
CA MET A 248 20.11 -5.49 4.41
C MET A 248 20.46 -4.72 3.13
N THR A 249 21.73 -4.70 2.75
CA THR A 249 22.22 -3.99 1.56
C THR A 249 23.18 -4.88 0.77
N ASN A 250 23.02 -4.94 -0.56
CA ASN A 250 23.84 -5.76 -1.45
C ASN A 250 23.92 -7.24 -1.01
N CYS A 251 22.83 -7.78 -0.46
CA CYS A 251 22.76 -9.15 0.06
C CYS A 251 22.23 -10.13 -0.99
N LYS A 252 22.67 -11.40 -0.92
CA LYS A 252 22.20 -12.45 -1.84
C LYS A 252 21.81 -13.73 -1.11
N ILE A 253 20.55 -14.13 -1.21
CA ILE A 253 20.02 -15.39 -0.66
C ILE A 253 19.60 -16.27 -1.85
N GLU A 254 20.37 -17.33 -2.16
CA GLU A 254 20.16 -18.18 -3.34
C GLU A 254 20.09 -19.68 -3.02
N GLY A 255 19.09 -20.38 -3.56
CA GLY A 255 19.02 -21.84 -3.49
C GLY A 255 18.82 -22.40 -2.07
N CYS A 256 18.31 -21.59 -1.15
CA CYS A 256 18.01 -21.99 0.22
C CYS A 256 16.59 -22.57 0.33
N GLY A 257 16.37 -23.56 1.20
CA GLY A 257 15.03 -24.11 1.33
C GLY A 257 14.82 -25.26 2.31
N SER A 258 13.56 -25.63 2.50
CA SER A 258 13.17 -26.73 3.38
C SER A 258 13.30 -28.10 2.71
N ALA A 259 13.88 -29.10 3.39
CA ALA A 259 13.98 -30.47 2.86
C ALA A 259 12.74 -31.34 3.14
N GLU A 260 12.32 -32.08 2.12
CA GLU A 260 10.96 -32.61 1.95
C GLU A 260 10.62 -33.87 2.79
N GLU A 261 11.62 -34.63 3.25
CA GLU A 261 11.46 -36.06 3.59
C GLU A 261 10.49 -36.42 4.74
N ASN A 262 10.07 -35.47 5.59
CA ASN A 262 9.27 -35.76 6.80
C ASN A 262 7.87 -35.12 6.84
N GLY A 263 7.44 -34.40 5.79
CA GLY A 263 6.06 -33.89 5.69
C GLY A 263 5.62 -32.93 6.80
N ALA A 264 6.55 -32.10 7.31
CA ALA A 264 6.26 -31.08 8.31
C ALA A 264 5.49 -29.91 7.68
N ALA A 265 4.22 -29.72 8.07
CA ALA A 265 3.27 -28.84 7.37
C ALA A 265 3.56 -27.32 7.43
N ASN A 266 4.56 -26.88 8.21
CA ASN A 266 4.71 -25.48 8.65
C ASN A 266 6.10 -24.86 8.33
N SER A 267 6.69 -25.15 7.16
CA SER A 267 7.97 -24.55 6.77
C SER A 267 7.80 -23.23 6.01
N VAL A 268 8.40 -22.15 6.53
CA VAL A 268 8.44 -20.84 5.87
C VAL A 268 9.71 -20.69 5.03
N GLY A 269 9.79 -19.61 4.25
CA GLY A 269 10.96 -19.29 3.43
C GLY A 269 12.25 -19.04 4.23
N PRO A 270 13.41 -19.03 3.54
CA PRO A 270 14.70 -18.76 4.14
C PRO A 270 14.81 -17.41 4.86
N VAL A 271 13.99 -16.42 4.53
CA VAL A 271 14.04 -15.10 5.18
C VAL A 271 12.67 -14.77 5.76
N TRP A 272 12.57 -14.81 7.08
CA TRP A 272 11.37 -14.50 7.84
C TRP A 272 11.64 -13.32 8.78
N LEU A 273 10.80 -12.30 8.65
CA LEU A 273 10.97 -10.99 9.23
C LEU A 273 9.68 -10.62 9.96
N ARG A 274 9.75 -10.39 11.27
CA ARG A 274 8.55 -10.16 12.08
C ARG A 274 8.71 -9.07 13.13
N GLY A 275 7.97 -7.98 12.97
CA GLY A 275 8.02 -6.83 13.88
C GLY A 275 9.17 -5.87 13.59
N GLY A 276 8.95 -4.60 13.95
CA GLY A 276 9.97 -3.55 13.89
C GLY A 276 10.05 -2.85 12.53
N THR A 277 11.22 -2.27 12.23
CA THR A 277 11.45 -1.50 11.00
C THR A 277 12.56 -2.14 10.18
N ILE A 278 12.26 -2.48 8.93
CA ILE A 278 13.12 -3.33 8.11
C ILE A 278 13.31 -2.71 6.73
N LYS A 279 14.58 -2.55 6.32
CA LYS A 279 14.96 -1.93 5.05
C LYS A 279 15.87 -2.88 4.28
N ILE A 280 15.47 -3.25 3.08
CA ILE A 280 16.22 -4.15 2.19
C ILE A 280 16.52 -3.40 0.89
N SER A 281 17.79 -3.37 0.52
CA SER A 281 18.31 -2.56 -0.59
C SER A 281 19.28 -3.37 -1.45
N ASP A 282 19.25 -3.17 -2.77
CA ASP A 282 20.24 -3.71 -3.72
C ASP A 282 20.44 -5.24 -3.63
N SER A 283 19.42 -5.98 -3.18
CA SER A 283 19.55 -7.37 -2.73
C SER A 283 18.81 -8.36 -3.64
N THR A 284 19.22 -9.63 -3.63
CA THR A 284 18.65 -10.70 -4.48
C THR A 284 18.22 -11.91 -3.67
N PHE A 285 16.98 -12.37 -3.86
CA PHE A 285 16.38 -13.54 -3.24
C PHE A 285 15.94 -14.49 -4.37
N SER A 286 16.70 -15.56 -4.61
CA SER A 286 16.54 -16.35 -5.84
C SER A 286 16.56 -17.87 -5.67
N LYS A 287 15.75 -18.58 -6.45
CA LYS A 287 15.72 -20.07 -6.51
C LYS A 287 15.48 -20.75 -5.16
N ASN A 288 14.91 -20.03 -4.20
CA ASN A 288 14.63 -20.57 -2.88
C ASN A 288 13.38 -21.46 -2.90
N MET A 289 13.24 -22.38 -1.95
CA MET A 289 12.08 -23.29 -1.87
C MET A 289 11.57 -23.50 -0.45
N ALA A 290 10.28 -23.28 -0.21
CA ALA A 290 9.62 -23.57 1.07
C ALA A 290 8.12 -23.79 0.87
N MET A 291 7.35 -23.93 1.97
CA MET A 291 5.89 -24.10 1.90
C MET A 291 5.09 -22.80 2.03
N ARG A 292 5.67 -21.72 2.58
CA ARG A 292 5.05 -20.37 2.71
C ARG A 292 6.12 -19.27 2.56
N GLY A 293 5.78 -18.16 1.90
CA GLY A 293 6.59 -16.92 1.90
C GLY A 293 8.05 -17.11 1.52
N VAL A 294 8.32 -17.52 0.28
CA VAL A 294 9.60 -18.17 -0.06
C VAL A 294 10.74 -17.20 -0.40
N GLY A 295 10.51 -16.15 -1.17
CA GLY A 295 11.54 -15.12 -1.40
C GLY A 295 11.77 -14.31 -0.12
N ILE A 296 10.72 -13.67 0.39
CA ILE A 296 10.67 -13.00 1.70
C ILE A 296 9.30 -13.22 2.34
N LEU A 297 9.29 -13.60 3.62
CA LEU A 297 8.12 -13.60 4.49
C LEU A 297 8.23 -12.42 5.49
N ALA A 298 7.25 -11.51 5.45
CA ALA A 298 7.15 -10.40 6.40
C ALA A 298 5.79 -10.40 7.12
N GLU A 299 5.82 -10.26 8.44
CA GLU A 299 4.65 -10.22 9.34
C GLU A 299 4.80 -9.04 10.33
N ASP A 300 3.73 -8.34 10.74
CA ASP A 300 3.77 -7.28 11.78
C ASP A 300 4.79 -6.13 11.57
N THR A 301 5.21 -5.81 10.33
CA THR A 301 6.47 -5.08 10.05
C THR A 301 6.28 -3.77 9.26
N ASN A 302 7.11 -2.75 9.54
CA ASN A 302 7.32 -1.62 8.63
C ASN A 302 8.44 -1.95 7.63
N LEU A 303 8.07 -2.41 6.43
CA LEU A 303 9.00 -2.94 5.42
C LEU A 303 9.23 -1.95 4.27
N THR A 304 10.50 -1.67 3.98
CA THR A 304 10.93 -0.93 2.78
C THR A 304 11.81 -1.82 1.90
N LEU A 305 11.43 -2.00 0.63
CA LEU A 305 12.25 -2.67 -0.39
C LEU A 305 12.71 -1.65 -1.43
N LYS A 306 14.00 -1.61 -1.75
CA LYS A 306 14.55 -0.76 -2.83
C LYS A 306 15.54 -1.52 -3.71
N SER A 307 15.36 -1.49 -5.03
CA SER A 307 16.32 -2.12 -5.97
C SER A 307 16.52 -3.63 -5.68
N VAL A 308 15.43 -4.33 -5.34
CA VAL A 308 15.45 -5.74 -4.90
C VAL A 308 14.99 -6.67 -6.02
N ASN A 309 15.69 -7.79 -6.21
CA ASN A 309 15.34 -8.84 -7.18
C ASN A 309 14.85 -10.10 -6.45
N ILE A 310 13.66 -10.59 -6.79
CA ILE A 310 13.02 -11.76 -6.18
C ILE A 310 12.66 -12.74 -7.31
N THR A 311 13.49 -13.75 -7.54
CA THR A 311 13.46 -14.51 -8.80
C THR A 311 13.44 -16.03 -8.66
N ASP A 312 12.65 -16.72 -9.48
CA ASP A 312 12.65 -18.19 -9.58
C ASP A 312 12.35 -18.95 -8.26
N ASN A 313 11.75 -18.30 -7.25
CA ASN A 313 11.46 -18.96 -5.96
C ASN A 313 10.21 -19.85 -6.07
N ILE A 314 10.21 -21.00 -5.38
CA ILE A 314 9.17 -22.03 -5.53
C ILE A 314 8.50 -22.33 -4.18
N CYS A 315 7.23 -21.97 -4.06
CA CYS A 315 6.36 -22.41 -2.97
C CYS A 315 5.80 -23.80 -3.30
N ARG A 316 6.17 -24.83 -2.52
CA ARG A 316 5.72 -26.21 -2.71
C ARG A 316 4.63 -26.56 -1.70
N GLY A 317 3.57 -27.21 -2.17
CA GLY A 317 2.37 -27.52 -1.38
C GLY A 317 1.96 -28.97 -1.54
N ASP A 318 2.79 -29.88 -1.06
CA ASP A 318 2.60 -31.32 -1.29
C ASP A 318 1.56 -31.92 -0.35
N GLY A 319 0.29 -31.62 -0.63
CA GLY A 319 -0.86 -32.45 -0.22
C GLY A 319 -0.95 -33.77 -1.00
N TYR A 320 -0.05 -33.99 -1.97
CA TYR A 320 -0.03 -35.14 -2.86
C TYR A 320 0.84 -36.26 -2.29
N ASN A 321 0.22 -37.39 -1.94
CA ASN A 321 1.00 -38.58 -1.60
C ASN A 321 1.53 -39.23 -2.90
N PRO A 322 2.86 -39.26 -3.14
CA PRO A 322 3.42 -39.72 -4.41
C PRO A 322 3.21 -41.22 -4.68
N THR A 323 2.81 -42.00 -3.67
CA THR A 323 2.54 -43.43 -3.80
C THR A 323 1.08 -43.76 -4.12
N THR A 324 0.11 -42.93 -3.69
CA THR A 324 -1.33 -43.17 -3.91
C THR A 324 -1.93 -42.32 -5.02
N LYS A 325 -1.30 -41.19 -5.38
CA LYS A 325 -1.83 -40.16 -6.29
C LYS A 325 -3.16 -39.51 -5.83
N GLU A 326 -3.53 -39.73 -4.58
CA GLU A 326 -4.72 -39.16 -3.93
C GLU A 326 -4.28 -38.01 -3.00
N PRO A 327 -5.06 -36.93 -2.88
CA PRO A 327 -4.85 -35.93 -1.83
C PRO A 327 -5.07 -36.59 -0.46
N ASP A 328 -4.16 -36.36 0.50
CA ASP A 328 -4.20 -37.01 1.82
C ASP A 328 -5.38 -36.48 2.67
N SER A 329 -6.52 -37.17 2.60
CA SER A 329 -7.77 -36.80 3.27
C SER A 329 -7.70 -36.77 4.81
N ASN A 330 -6.60 -37.24 5.40
CA ASN A 330 -6.37 -37.19 6.85
C ASN A 330 -5.47 -36.01 7.30
N ARG A 331 -4.87 -35.26 6.38
CA ARG A 331 -4.16 -34.00 6.69
C ARG A 331 -5.13 -32.83 6.54
N GLY A 332 -5.72 -32.43 7.66
CA GLY A 332 -6.67 -31.32 7.69
C GLY A 332 -6.06 -30.01 7.14
N TYR A 333 -6.79 -29.39 6.21
CA TYR A 333 -6.79 -27.98 5.81
C TYR A 333 -5.49 -27.19 6.10
N VAL A 334 -4.65 -27.03 5.07
CA VAL A 334 -3.39 -26.30 5.13
C VAL A 334 -3.54 -25.00 4.33
N VAL A 335 -3.94 -23.92 5.02
CA VAL A 335 -4.10 -22.55 4.47
C VAL A 335 -2.74 -21.92 4.10
N TRP A 336 -1.65 -22.56 4.53
CA TRP A 336 -0.30 -22.02 4.66
C TRP A 336 0.54 -22.04 3.36
N TRP A 337 -0.06 -21.99 2.16
CA TRP A 337 0.62 -22.20 0.86
C TRP A 337 0.67 -20.96 -0.04
N GLN A 338 1.16 -19.87 0.52
CA GLN A 338 0.94 -18.52 0.03
C GLN A 338 2.27 -17.81 -0.24
N GLY A 339 2.34 -16.99 -1.29
CA GLY A 339 3.46 -16.06 -1.56
C GLY A 339 4.79 -16.75 -1.94
N ALA A 340 5.00 -17.04 -3.23
CA ALA A 340 6.29 -17.61 -3.67
C ALA A 340 7.40 -16.55 -3.80
N GLY A 341 7.12 -15.38 -4.39
CA GLY A 341 8.04 -14.24 -4.32
C GLY A 341 7.98 -13.58 -2.95
N LEU A 342 6.88 -12.88 -2.65
CA LEU A 342 6.62 -12.20 -1.39
C LEU A 342 5.39 -12.74 -0.68
N TYR A 343 5.47 -12.84 0.64
CA TYR A 343 4.33 -12.95 1.54
C TYR A 343 4.39 -11.81 2.54
N ILE A 344 3.34 -11.00 2.61
CA ILE A 344 3.27 -9.80 3.46
C ILE A 344 1.93 -9.81 4.22
N GLU A 345 1.99 -9.80 5.55
CA GLU A 345 0.83 -9.84 6.47
C GLU A 345 0.98 -8.78 7.58
N ASP A 346 -0.09 -8.04 7.89
CA ASP A 346 -0.13 -7.02 8.95
C ASP A 346 1.05 -6.01 8.91
N CYS A 347 1.44 -5.57 7.72
CA CYS A 347 2.60 -4.70 7.49
C CYS A 347 2.22 -3.28 7.01
N THR A 348 3.20 -2.38 7.07
CA THR A 348 3.28 -1.28 6.08
C THR A 348 4.37 -1.61 5.07
N LEU A 349 4.06 -1.50 3.78
CA LEU A 349 4.97 -1.87 2.69
C LEU A 349 5.22 -0.66 1.78
N SER A 350 6.50 -0.32 1.57
CA SER A 350 6.94 0.61 0.54
C SER A 350 7.96 -0.07 -0.36
N MET A 351 7.76 0.00 -1.67
CA MET A 351 8.66 -0.60 -2.67
C MET A 351 9.07 0.41 -3.73
N SER A 352 10.35 0.38 -4.14
CA SER A 352 10.87 1.11 -5.32
C SER A 352 11.89 0.26 -6.09
N ASP A 353 11.86 0.30 -7.43
CA ASP A 353 12.79 -0.43 -8.29
C ASP A 353 12.85 -1.96 -8.03
N VAL A 354 11.72 -2.59 -7.72
CA VAL A 354 11.65 -4.03 -7.35
C VAL A 354 11.24 -4.90 -8.53
N ASN A 355 11.94 -6.02 -8.72
CA ASN A 355 11.67 -7.00 -9.77
C ASN A 355 11.32 -8.37 -9.16
N ILE A 356 10.11 -8.86 -9.43
CA ILE A 356 9.55 -10.11 -8.93
C ILE A 356 9.22 -10.99 -10.13
N THR A 357 10.08 -11.96 -10.47
CA THR A 357 9.91 -12.74 -11.71
C THR A 357 10.19 -14.24 -11.62
N GLY A 358 9.41 -15.05 -12.34
CA GLY A 358 9.61 -16.51 -12.43
C GLY A 358 9.20 -17.29 -11.16
N ASN A 359 8.60 -16.64 -10.16
CA ASN A 359 8.25 -17.28 -8.91
C ASN A 359 7.01 -18.17 -9.07
N THR A 360 7.01 -19.35 -8.46
CA THR A 360 5.97 -20.38 -8.63
C THR A 360 5.28 -20.72 -7.31
N GLY A 361 4.04 -20.27 -7.15
CA GLY A 361 3.10 -20.57 -6.08
C GLY A 361 2.44 -21.96 -6.21
N SER A 362 2.37 -22.70 -5.10
CA SER A 362 1.58 -23.93 -5.03
C SER A 362 0.07 -23.64 -4.99
N PHE A 363 -0.36 -22.58 -4.31
CA PHE A 363 -1.75 -22.16 -4.18
C PHE A 363 -1.97 -20.69 -4.57
N ILE A 364 -1.69 -19.69 -3.73
CA ILE A 364 -2.00 -18.27 -4.03
C ILE A 364 -0.80 -17.33 -3.94
N GLY A 365 -0.80 -16.29 -4.78
CA GLY A 365 0.25 -15.28 -4.83
C GLY A 365 1.58 -15.81 -5.37
N GLY A 366 1.69 -15.92 -6.70
CA GLY A 366 2.92 -16.38 -7.35
C GLY A 366 4.04 -15.37 -7.17
N GLY A 367 3.83 -14.15 -7.64
CA GLY A 367 4.69 -13.01 -7.33
C GLY A 367 4.53 -12.55 -5.87
N MET A 368 3.31 -12.19 -5.48
CA MET A 368 3.02 -11.59 -4.17
C MET A 368 1.70 -12.12 -3.58
N TYR A 369 1.70 -12.39 -2.27
CA TYR A 369 0.50 -12.49 -1.43
C TYR A 369 0.54 -11.35 -0.40
N ILE A 370 -0.54 -10.56 -0.30
CA ILE A 370 -0.63 -9.37 0.54
C ILE A 370 -1.96 -9.37 1.30
N THR A 371 -1.91 -9.34 2.63
CA THR A 371 -3.08 -9.30 3.52
C THR A 371 -2.83 -8.39 4.72
N GLY A 372 -3.85 -7.77 5.32
CA GLY A 372 -3.70 -6.89 6.50
C GLY A 372 -2.77 -5.68 6.30
N THR A 373 -2.45 -5.32 5.04
CA THR A 373 -1.24 -4.53 4.73
C THR A 373 -1.56 -3.33 3.85
N ASN A 374 -1.19 -2.14 4.33
CA ASN A 374 -1.12 -0.96 3.47
C ASN A 374 0.17 -1.00 2.65
N ALA A 375 0.06 -1.00 1.32
CA ALA A 375 1.18 -1.12 0.41
C ALA A 375 1.21 0.03 -0.60
N THR A 376 2.40 0.59 -0.82
CA THR A 376 2.68 1.54 -1.91
C THR A 376 3.86 1.02 -2.73
N MET A 377 3.64 0.87 -4.04
CA MET A 377 4.64 0.42 -5.00
C MET A 377 4.92 1.58 -5.97
N ASP A 378 6.11 2.16 -5.88
CA ASP A 378 6.54 3.36 -6.63
C ASP A 378 7.75 3.03 -7.53
N ASP A 379 8.12 3.98 -8.40
CA ASP A 379 9.22 3.82 -9.36
C ASP A 379 9.07 2.56 -10.24
N THR A 380 10.17 1.88 -10.61
CA THR A 380 10.14 0.79 -11.59
C THR A 380 9.80 -0.56 -10.94
N ILE A 381 8.52 -0.89 -10.80
CA ILE A 381 8.07 -2.18 -10.25
C ILE A 381 7.73 -3.15 -11.39
N ASN A 382 8.36 -4.32 -11.41
CA ASN A 382 8.14 -5.37 -12.41
C ASN A 382 7.69 -6.67 -11.75
N ILE A 383 6.50 -7.16 -12.08
CA ILE A 383 5.94 -8.43 -11.59
C ILE A 383 5.66 -9.31 -12.80
N SER A 384 6.56 -10.23 -13.15
CA SER A 384 6.47 -10.93 -14.43
C SER A 384 6.77 -12.42 -14.43
N ASN A 385 6.15 -13.17 -15.35
CA ASN A 385 6.39 -14.62 -15.52
C ASN A 385 6.18 -15.46 -14.24
N ASN A 386 5.46 -14.96 -13.24
CA ASN A 386 5.15 -15.69 -12.01
C ASN A 386 3.90 -16.57 -12.23
N SER A 387 3.75 -17.65 -11.46
CA SER A 387 2.59 -18.53 -11.58
C SER A 387 2.06 -18.99 -10.24
N ALA A 388 0.74 -19.17 -10.12
CA ALA A 388 0.06 -19.73 -8.95
C ALA A 388 -1.22 -20.48 -9.38
N VAL A 389 -2.02 -20.98 -8.43
CA VAL A 389 -3.40 -21.43 -8.72
C VAL A 389 -4.35 -20.24 -8.83
N CYS A 390 -4.18 -19.21 -8.00
CA CYS A 390 -4.86 -17.92 -8.11
C CYS A 390 -3.89 -16.78 -7.77
N GLY A 391 -4.03 -15.62 -8.42
CA GLY A 391 -3.12 -14.49 -8.22
C GLY A 391 -1.70 -14.80 -8.70
N GLY A 392 -1.54 -15.01 -10.02
CA GLY A 392 -0.25 -15.35 -10.61
C GLY A 392 0.82 -14.30 -10.32
N GLY A 393 0.52 -13.03 -10.59
CA GLY A 393 1.29 -11.87 -10.16
C GLY A 393 1.01 -11.53 -8.69
N ILE A 394 -0.18 -11.02 -8.39
CA ILE A 394 -0.58 -10.55 -7.04
C ILE A 394 -1.87 -11.24 -6.59
N TYR A 395 -1.94 -11.60 -5.30
CA TYR A 395 -3.17 -11.97 -4.60
C TYR A 395 -3.37 -11.08 -3.36
N THR A 396 -4.61 -10.65 -3.10
CA THR A 396 -5.00 -9.91 -1.89
C THR A 396 -6.45 -10.20 -1.44
N ASP A 397 -6.70 -10.17 -0.13
CA ASP A 397 -7.92 -10.67 0.52
C ASP A 397 -8.39 -9.89 1.76
N ASP A 398 -8.11 -8.57 1.85
CA ASP A 398 -8.48 -7.76 3.03
C ASP A 398 -9.02 -6.36 2.69
N ASP A 399 -10.28 -6.11 3.06
CA ASP A 399 -11.06 -4.91 2.72
C ASP A 399 -10.73 -3.66 3.57
N GLN A 400 -9.90 -3.78 4.62
CA GLN A 400 -9.56 -2.66 5.51
C GLN A 400 -8.32 -1.88 5.06
N HIS A 401 -7.46 -2.47 4.22
CA HIS A 401 -6.21 -1.87 3.79
C HIS A 401 -6.24 -1.54 2.29
N THR A 402 -5.22 -0.79 1.82
CA THR A 402 -5.12 -0.36 0.42
C THR A 402 -3.75 -0.70 -0.17
N ILE A 403 -3.77 -1.24 -1.39
CA ILE A 403 -2.58 -1.54 -2.18
C ILE A 403 -2.56 -0.58 -3.38
N THR A 404 -1.62 0.35 -3.38
CA THR A 404 -1.43 1.35 -4.43
C THR A 404 -0.23 0.98 -5.31
N LEU A 405 -0.45 0.91 -6.62
CA LEU A 405 0.54 0.57 -7.63
C LEU A 405 0.72 1.76 -8.57
N ASN A 406 1.90 2.36 -8.57
CA ASN A 406 2.23 3.56 -9.35
C ASN A 406 3.27 3.19 -10.42
N GLY A 407 2.90 3.26 -11.71
CA GLY A 407 3.80 2.94 -12.84
C GLY A 407 4.24 1.48 -12.92
N THR A 408 3.55 0.57 -12.24
CA THR A 408 3.93 -0.85 -12.15
C THR A 408 3.67 -1.61 -13.46
N THR A 409 4.51 -2.58 -13.78
CA THR A 409 4.30 -3.52 -14.90
C THR A 409 4.02 -4.94 -14.37
N ILE A 410 2.88 -5.52 -14.72
CA ILE A 410 2.43 -6.86 -14.33
C ILE A 410 2.22 -7.70 -15.59
N GLN A 411 3.21 -8.50 -15.99
CA GLN A 411 3.19 -9.14 -17.32
C GLN A 411 3.51 -10.64 -17.38
N ASN A 412 2.87 -11.36 -18.30
CA ASN A 412 3.11 -12.78 -18.57
C ASN A 412 2.95 -13.72 -17.35
N ASN A 413 2.24 -13.31 -16.31
CA ASN A 413 1.97 -14.15 -15.14
C ASN A 413 0.84 -15.16 -15.47
N ALA A 414 0.77 -16.27 -14.71
CA ALA A 414 -0.13 -17.38 -15.03
C ALA A 414 -0.90 -17.93 -13.82
N ALA A 415 -2.23 -17.99 -13.91
CA ALA A 415 -3.08 -18.67 -12.92
C ALA A 415 -3.50 -20.05 -13.46
N VAL A 416 -2.98 -21.13 -12.87
CA VAL A 416 -3.06 -22.50 -13.37
C VAL A 416 -3.97 -23.35 -12.48
N LYS A 417 -5.13 -23.71 -13.02
CA LYS A 417 -6.15 -24.57 -12.42
C LYS A 417 -5.55 -25.94 -12.12
N LYS A 418 -5.74 -26.42 -10.90
CA LYS A 418 -5.30 -27.75 -10.47
C LYS A 418 -6.50 -28.56 -10.00
N ASP A 419 -6.72 -29.73 -10.57
CA ASP A 419 -7.89 -30.57 -10.25
C ASP A 419 -7.98 -30.95 -8.78
N ALA A 420 -6.82 -31.20 -8.15
CA ALA A 420 -6.69 -31.47 -6.71
C ALA A 420 -7.18 -30.30 -5.82
N TYR A 421 -7.31 -29.09 -6.37
CA TYR A 421 -7.70 -27.86 -5.65
C TYR A 421 -9.12 -27.39 -5.98
N SER A 422 -9.83 -28.08 -6.88
CA SER A 422 -11.18 -27.73 -7.37
C SER A 422 -12.29 -27.67 -6.31
N ARG A 423 -12.06 -28.21 -5.11
CA ARG A 423 -13.02 -28.17 -3.98
C ARG A 423 -12.67 -27.13 -2.91
N TYR A 424 -11.55 -26.41 -3.07
CA TYR A 424 -10.91 -25.64 -2.00
C TYR A 424 -10.87 -24.13 -2.27
N SER A 425 -11.10 -23.71 -3.51
CA SER A 425 -11.24 -22.31 -3.88
C SER A 425 -12.19 -22.18 -5.07
N SER A 426 -13.14 -21.24 -4.98
CA SER A 426 -13.94 -20.75 -6.11
C SER A 426 -13.08 -20.04 -7.17
N TYR A 427 -11.81 -19.76 -6.87
CA TYR A 427 -10.88 -18.98 -7.68
C TYR A 427 -9.78 -19.85 -8.32
N ASN A 428 -10.01 -21.17 -8.43
CA ASN A 428 -9.05 -22.14 -8.96
C ASN A 428 -8.77 -21.90 -10.46
N GLY A 429 -7.61 -21.29 -10.77
CA GLY A 429 -7.19 -20.90 -12.12
C GLY A 429 -7.43 -19.42 -12.46
N CYS A 430 -7.83 -18.58 -11.50
CA CYS A 430 -8.28 -17.20 -11.74
C CYS A 430 -7.21 -16.13 -11.46
N GLY A 431 -7.35 -14.94 -12.04
CA GLY A 431 -6.57 -13.75 -11.68
C GLY A 431 -5.08 -13.91 -11.96
N ALA A 432 -4.69 -14.02 -13.23
CA ALA A 432 -3.30 -14.30 -13.54
C ALA A 432 -2.38 -13.09 -13.31
N GLY A 433 -2.79 -11.87 -13.67
CA GLY A 433 -2.12 -10.64 -13.24
C GLY A 433 -2.40 -10.33 -11.76
N ILE A 434 -3.65 -9.98 -11.45
CA ILE A 434 -4.12 -9.63 -10.09
C ILE A 434 -5.37 -10.46 -9.74
N ALA A 435 -5.38 -11.02 -8.53
CA ALA A 435 -6.57 -11.53 -7.88
C ALA A 435 -6.89 -10.68 -6.64
N ASN A 436 -8.00 -9.94 -6.69
CA ASN A 436 -8.50 -9.11 -5.60
C ASN A 436 -9.77 -9.75 -4.99
N ASP A 437 -9.62 -10.51 -3.92
CA ASP A 437 -10.69 -11.30 -3.28
C ASP A 437 -11.58 -10.42 -2.38
N GLU A 438 -11.00 -9.57 -1.54
CA GLU A 438 -11.76 -8.62 -0.70
C GLU A 438 -11.12 -7.22 -0.63
N GLY A 439 -9.92 -7.03 -1.18
CA GLY A 439 -9.11 -5.82 -0.97
C GLY A 439 -9.47 -4.57 -1.76
N ASN A 440 -8.79 -3.46 -1.41
CA ASN A 440 -8.84 -2.20 -2.15
C ASN A 440 -7.53 -2.00 -2.94
N VAL A 441 -7.62 -2.11 -4.26
CA VAL A 441 -6.46 -1.99 -5.18
C VAL A 441 -6.56 -0.72 -6.00
N VAL A 442 -5.51 0.12 -5.99
CA VAL A 442 -5.45 1.36 -6.77
C VAL A 442 -4.29 1.26 -7.78
N LEU A 443 -4.61 1.36 -9.07
CA LEU A 443 -3.68 1.20 -10.18
C LEU A 443 -3.48 2.53 -10.92
N ASN A 444 -2.40 3.25 -10.62
CA ASN A 444 -2.03 4.49 -11.30
C ASN A 444 -0.98 4.19 -12.39
N GLY A 445 -1.29 4.41 -13.66
CA GLY A 445 -0.34 4.22 -14.76
C GLY A 445 0.22 2.79 -14.89
N THR A 446 -0.48 1.79 -14.37
CA THR A 446 -0.03 0.39 -14.33
C THR A 446 -0.30 -0.29 -15.68
N ASP A 447 0.69 -1.04 -16.21
CA ASP A 447 0.50 -1.94 -17.36
C ASP A 447 0.30 -3.39 -16.89
N ILE A 448 -0.79 -4.01 -17.32
CA ILE A 448 -1.15 -5.40 -17.04
C ILE A 448 -1.24 -6.12 -18.38
N SER A 449 -0.20 -6.87 -18.76
CA SER A 449 -0.08 -7.37 -20.13
C SER A 449 0.31 -8.84 -20.30
N GLY A 450 -0.34 -9.54 -21.23
CA GLY A 450 0.01 -10.93 -21.59
C GLY A 450 -0.21 -11.99 -20.50
N ASN A 451 -0.93 -11.68 -19.41
CA ASN A 451 -1.18 -12.62 -18.31
C ASN A 451 -2.24 -13.67 -18.71
N ILE A 452 -2.07 -14.93 -18.29
CA ILE A 452 -2.92 -16.06 -18.73
C ILE A 452 -3.55 -16.78 -17.53
N ALA A 453 -4.84 -16.57 -17.33
CA ALA A 453 -5.67 -17.34 -16.41
C ALA A 453 -6.24 -18.57 -17.13
N SER A 454 -6.32 -19.69 -16.44
CA SER A 454 -6.94 -20.94 -16.95
C SER A 454 -8.38 -21.13 -16.49
N ALA A 455 -8.95 -20.10 -15.85
CA ALA A 455 -10.37 -19.94 -15.54
C ALA A 455 -10.82 -18.52 -15.94
N HIS A 456 -10.96 -17.58 -14.99
CA HIS A 456 -11.48 -16.23 -15.22
C HIS A 456 -10.48 -15.14 -14.81
N GLY A 457 -10.57 -13.94 -15.40
CA GLY A 457 -9.72 -12.80 -15.06
C GLY A 457 -8.27 -12.99 -15.50
N GLY A 458 -7.99 -12.87 -16.79
CA GLY A 458 -6.62 -12.97 -17.31
C GLY A 458 -5.73 -11.87 -16.73
N GLY A 459 -6.12 -10.61 -16.91
CA GLY A 459 -5.47 -9.46 -16.29
C GLY A 459 -5.84 -9.35 -14.80
N ILE A 460 -7.11 -9.07 -14.51
CA ILE A 460 -7.64 -8.85 -13.16
C ILE A 460 -8.87 -9.74 -12.95
N ILE A 461 -8.98 -10.39 -11.78
CA ILE A 461 -10.27 -10.80 -11.21
C ILE A 461 -10.54 -9.97 -9.94
N ASN A 462 -11.75 -9.43 -9.82
CA ASN A 462 -12.14 -8.55 -8.73
C ASN A 462 -13.41 -9.02 -8.02
N TYR A 463 -13.33 -9.06 -6.69
CA TYR A 463 -14.41 -9.31 -5.75
C TYR A 463 -14.54 -8.19 -4.70
N GLY A 464 -13.43 -7.49 -4.38
CA GLY A 464 -13.38 -6.28 -3.55
C GLY A 464 -13.58 -4.98 -4.33
N THR A 465 -12.73 -3.98 -4.09
CA THR A 465 -12.72 -2.70 -4.83
C THR A 465 -11.43 -2.57 -5.64
N ALA A 466 -11.52 -2.23 -6.93
CA ALA A 466 -10.34 -1.83 -7.71
C ALA A 466 -10.58 -0.53 -8.49
N THR A 467 -9.61 0.38 -8.43
CA THR A 467 -9.63 1.67 -9.13
C THR A 467 -8.45 1.75 -10.09
N ILE A 468 -8.71 2.12 -11.35
CA ILE A 468 -7.71 2.13 -12.43
C ILE A 468 -7.63 3.51 -13.05
N HIS A 469 -6.49 4.18 -12.87
CA HIS A 469 -6.21 5.53 -13.33
C HIS A 469 -5.14 5.52 -14.44
N SER A 470 -5.51 5.86 -15.67
CA SER A 470 -4.60 5.98 -16.83
C SER A 470 -3.65 4.78 -17.08
N GLY A 471 -4.15 3.54 -16.94
CA GLY A 471 -3.36 2.30 -17.09
C GLY A 471 -3.51 1.59 -18.45
N ASN A 472 -2.85 0.45 -18.60
CA ASN A 472 -3.01 -0.46 -19.73
C ASN A 472 -3.42 -1.85 -19.22
N VAL A 473 -4.41 -2.48 -19.84
CA VAL A 473 -4.80 -3.88 -19.62
C VAL A 473 -4.84 -4.55 -20.99
N THR A 474 -3.74 -5.19 -21.42
CA THR A 474 -3.58 -5.60 -22.83
C THR A 474 -3.15 -7.06 -23.05
N GLY A 475 -3.74 -7.72 -24.04
CA GLY A 475 -3.27 -9.06 -24.47
C GLY A 475 -3.41 -10.17 -23.42
N ASN A 476 -4.17 -9.95 -22.35
CA ASN A 476 -4.39 -10.95 -21.30
C ASN A 476 -5.44 -11.98 -21.74
N LYS A 477 -5.41 -13.18 -21.15
CA LYS A 477 -6.22 -14.33 -21.58
C LYS A 477 -6.90 -15.05 -20.43
N ALA A 478 -8.18 -15.38 -20.60
CA ALA A 478 -8.92 -16.38 -19.85
C ALA A 478 -9.12 -17.64 -20.73
N ASP A 479 -8.32 -18.69 -20.47
CA ASP A 479 -8.16 -19.88 -21.34
C ASP A 479 -9.07 -21.08 -20.98
N ALA A 480 -10.22 -20.78 -20.36
CA ALA A 480 -11.25 -21.77 -20.08
C ALA A 480 -12.39 -21.68 -21.11
N VAL A 481 -13.06 -22.81 -21.34
CA VAL A 481 -14.29 -22.87 -22.16
C VAL A 481 -15.43 -22.07 -21.50
N ASP A 482 -15.43 -22.01 -20.17
CA ASP A 482 -16.27 -21.15 -19.33
C ASP A 482 -15.53 -19.87 -18.86
N GLY A 483 -14.41 -19.50 -19.50
CA GLY A 483 -13.55 -18.40 -19.10
C GLY A 483 -14.17 -17.02 -19.35
N CYS A 484 -14.12 -16.17 -18.32
CA CYS A 484 -14.73 -14.84 -18.33
C CYS A 484 -13.68 -13.75 -18.06
N GLY A 485 -13.82 -12.59 -18.68
CA GLY A 485 -13.01 -11.40 -18.38
C GLY A 485 -11.54 -11.59 -18.74
N GLY A 486 -11.21 -11.50 -20.03
CA GLY A 486 -9.83 -11.67 -20.51
C GLY A 486 -8.93 -10.59 -19.92
N GLY A 487 -9.35 -9.33 -20.03
CA GLY A 487 -8.76 -8.19 -19.32
C GLY A 487 -9.19 -8.16 -17.86
N ILE A 488 -10.47 -7.88 -17.61
CA ILE A 488 -11.05 -7.69 -16.26
C ILE A 488 -12.27 -8.60 -16.07
N CYS A 489 -12.28 -9.40 -15.01
CA CYS A 489 -13.45 -10.15 -14.55
C CYS A 489 -13.95 -9.57 -13.22
N LEU A 490 -15.01 -8.78 -13.25
CA LEU A 490 -15.67 -8.25 -12.06
C LEU A 490 -16.72 -9.24 -11.56
N ALA A 491 -16.36 -10.04 -10.57
CA ALA A 491 -17.19 -11.11 -10.03
C ALA A 491 -18.00 -10.67 -8.77
N LYS A 492 -17.44 -9.78 -7.95
CA LYS A 492 -18.14 -9.03 -6.89
C LYS A 492 -17.57 -7.62 -6.73
N GLY A 493 -18.27 -6.78 -5.98
CA GLY A 493 -17.80 -5.45 -5.59
C GLY A 493 -17.85 -4.44 -6.74
N THR A 494 -16.86 -3.56 -6.79
CA THR A 494 -16.82 -2.43 -7.72
C THR A 494 -15.46 -2.35 -8.41
N VAL A 495 -15.47 -2.11 -9.73
CA VAL A 495 -14.29 -1.61 -10.45
C VAL A 495 -14.61 -0.22 -11.00
N HIS A 496 -13.71 0.73 -10.75
CA HIS A 496 -13.75 2.08 -11.29
C HIS A 496 -12.58 2.29 -12.24
N VAL A 497 -12.82 2.90 -13.41
CA VAL A 497 -11.81 3.12 -14.44
C VAL A 497 -11.90 4.56 -14.96
N ASP A 498 -10.78 5.29 -14.95
CA ASP A 498 -10.69 6.66 -15.44
C ASP A 498 -9.36 6.97 -16.16
N GLY A 499 -9.16 8.24 -16.48
CA GLY A 499 -7.98 8.74 -17.19
C GLY A 499 -7.84 8.20 -18.61
N ASP A 500 -6.61 8.13 -19.11
CA ASP A 500 -6.29 7.63 -20.47
C ASP A 500 -6.23 6.08 -20.54
N THR A 501 -6.99 5.35 -19.72
CA THR A 501 -6.85 3.87 -19.58
C THR A 501 -7.21 3.09 -20.85
N GLN A 502 -6.38 2.12 -21.25
CA GLN A 502 -6.57 1.28 -22.45
C GLN A 502 -6.83 -0.19 -22.10
N ILE A 503 -7.95 -0.76 -22.53
CA ILE A 503 -8.29 -2.19 -22.40
C ILE A 503 -8.34 -2.82 -23.80
N THR A 504 -7.29 -3.53 -24.21
CA THR A 504 -7.07 -3.86 -25.64
C THR A 504 -6.52 -5.27 -25.89
N ASN A 505 -6.91 -5.91 -26.99
CA ASN A 505 -6.39 -7.22 -27.44
C ASN A 505 -6.45 -8.39 -26.43
N ASN A 506 -7.20 -8.26 -25.33
CA ASN A 506 -7.44 -9.35 -24.38
C ASN A 506 -8.37 -10.44 -24.99
N THR A 507 -8.44 -11.64 -24.39
CA THR A 507 -9.21 -12.78 -24.91
C THR A 507 -9.87 -13.62 -23.80
N ALA A 508 -11.11 -14.05 -24.02
CA ALA A 508 -11.89 -14.94 -23.15
C ALA A 508 -12.93 -15.73 -23.97
N ASN A 509 -13.76 -16.55 -23.32
CA ASN A 509 -14.98 -17.08 -23.95
C ASN A 509 -16.16 -16.10 -23.78
N SER A 510 -16.14 -15.24 -22.76
CA SER A 510 -17.13 -14.18 -22.53
C SER A 510 -16.47 -12.93 -21.94
N GLY A 511 -16.69 -11.76 -22.53
CA GLY A 511 -16.07 -10.51 -22.09
C GLY A 511 -14.54 -10.55 -22.27
N ASN A 512 -14.08 -10.50 -23.52
CA ASN A 512 -12.66 -10.40 -23.85
C ASN A 512 -12.00 -9.24 -23.11
N GLY A 513 -12.61 -8.04 -23.18
CA GLY A 513 -12.18 -6.87 -22.44
C GLY A 513 -12.59 -6.95 -20.98
N VAL A 514 -13.91 -6.92 -20.74
CA VAL A 514 -14.48 -6.89 -19.38
C VAL A 514 -15.67 -7.84 -19.27
N TYR A 515 -15.74 -8.59 -18.17
CA TYR A 515 -16.94 -9.33 -17.77
C TYR A 515 -17.45 -8.79 -16.43
N VAL A 516 -18.75 -8.55 -16.32
CA VAL A 516 -19.41 -7.96 -15.13
C VAL A 516 -20.50 -8.89 -14.63
N SER A 517 -20.31 -9.45 -13.44
CA SER A 517 -21.27 -10.34 -12.79
C SER A 517 -22.49 -9.61 -12.22
N GLY A 518 -23.56 -10.38 -12.00
CA GLY A 518 -24.84 -9.86 -11.52
C GLY A 518 -24.73 -9.19 -10.15
N GLY A 519 -25.25 -7.96 -10.02
CA GLY A 519 -25.19 -7.18 -8.77
C GLY A 519 -23.86 -6.49 -8.50
N THR A 520 -22.94 -6.45 -9.46
CA THR A 520 -21.69 -5.68 -9.38
C THR A 520 -21.79 -4.35 -10.12
N THR A 521 -20.87 -3.43 -9.84
CA THR A 521 -20.84 -2.09 -10.44
C THR A 521 -19.53 -1.88 -11.19
N PHE A 522 -19.62 -1.68 -12.51
CA PHE A 522 -18.48 -1.24 -13.32
C PHE A 522 -18.65 0.26 -13.64
N GLU A 523 -17.72 1.09 -13.18
CA GLU A 523 -17.77 2.55 -13.35
C GLU A 523 -16.70 3.04 -14.32
N ILE A 524 -17.07 3.97 -15.21
CA ILE A 524 -16.16 4.56 -16.21
C ILE A 524 -16.26 6.09 -16.17
N GLN A 525 -15.11 6.76 -16.18
CA GLN A 525 -14.96 8.21 -16.36
C GLN A 525 -13.90 8.54 -17.44
N ASP A 526 -13.77 9.82 -17.79
CA ASP A 526 -12.74 10.38 -18.69
C ASP A 526 -12.56 9.69 -20.06
N LYS A 527 -11.35 9.20 -20.38
CA LYS A 527 -10.90 8.81 -21.72
C LYS A 527 -10.55 7.31 -21.81
N VAL A 528 -11.32 6.48 -21.10
CA VAL A 528 -11.16 5.03 -21.15
C VAL A 528 -11.49 4.50 -22.54
N VAL A 529 -10.59 3.69 -23.09
CA VAL A 529 -10.73 3.01 -24.39
C VAL A 529 -10.83 1.51 -24.16
N ILE A 530 -11.85 0.89 -24.74
CA ILE A 530 -11.94 -0.56 -24.87
C ILE A 530 -11.96 -0.86 -26.38
N ASP A 531 -11.02 -1.67 -26.89
CA ASP A 531 -10.88 -1.82 -28.35
C ASP A 531 -11.98 -2.68 -29.01
N GLN A 532 -11.99 -2.68 -30.34
CA GLN A 532 -12.97 -3.41 -31.14
C GLN A 532 -12.92 -4.94 -30.98
N ASN A 533 -11.80 -5.49 -30.51
CA ASN A 533 -11.63 -6.92 -30.28
C ASN A 533 -11.99 -7.30 -28.82
N ASN A 534 -12.33 -6.32 -27.98
CA ASN A 534 -12.51 -6.45 -26.54
C ASN A 534 -13.94 -6.05 -26.14
N ASP A 535 -14.83 -7.02 -26.17
CA ASP A 535 -16.21 -6.83 -25.74
C ASP A 535 -16.34 -6.67 -24.22
N VAL A 536 -17.45 -6.05 -23.82
CA VAL A 536 -17.93 -5.97 -22.44
C VAL A 536 -19.16 -6.86 -22.30
N ALA A 537 -19.05 -7.92 -21.51
CA ALA A 537 -20.12 -8.87 -21.24
C ALA A 537 -20.76 -8.60 -19.88
N LEU A 538 -22.10 -8.66 -19.82
CA LEU A 538 -22.90 -8.42 -18.62
C LEU A 538 -23.71 -9.66 -18.26
N GLU A 539 -23.59 -10.12 -17.01
CA GLU A 539 -24.43 -11.19 -16.48
C GLU A 539 -25.84 -10.66 -16.20
N GLY A 540 -26.84 -11.23 -16.89
CA GLY A 540 -28.24 -10.91 -16.67
C GLY A 540 -28.81 -11.58 -15.42
N ALA A 541 -29.94 -11.06 -14.93
CA ALA A 541 -30.53 -11.53 -13.68
C ALA A 541 -31.00 -12.99 -13.74
N ASP A 542 -30.54 -13.81 -12.78
CA ASP A 542 -31.07 -15.16 -12.55
C ASP A 542 -31.97 -15.16 -11.29
N ALA A 543 -33.28 -15.13 -11.55
CA ALA A 543 -34.29 -15.17 -10.50
C ALA A 543 -34.38 -16.52 -9.76
N ALA A 544 -33.85 -17.62 -10.31
CA ALA A 544 -33.82 -18.92 -9.64
C ALA A 544 -32.67 -19.01 -8.62
N ASN A 545 -31.56 -18.32 -8.90
CA ASN A 545 -30.38 -18.26 -8.02
C ASN A 545 -30.26 -16.94 -7.22
N ASN A 546 -31.26 -16.05 -7.32
CA ASN A 546 -31.30 -14.74 -6.66
C ASN A 546 -30.12 -13.81 -7.04
N ILE A 547 -29.70 -13.88 -8.31
CA ILE A 547 -28.66 -13.02 -8.90
C ILE A 547 -29.35 -11.82 -9.56
N PRO A 548 -29.12 -10.57 -9.11
CA PRO A 548 -29.67 -9.37 -9.76
C PRO A 548 -28.86 -8.98 -11.01
N SER A 549 -29.38 -8.11 -11.86
CA SER A 549 -28.67 -7.65 -13.07
C SER A 549 -27.33 -6.98 -12.76
N ALA A 550 -26.35 -7.12 -13.67
CA ALA A 550 -25.16 -6.29 -13.73
C ALA A 550 -25.46 -4.88 -14.27
N TYR A 551 -24.65 -3.88 -13.89
CA TYR A 551 -24.78 -2.49 -14.38
C TYR A 551 -23.42 -1.87 -14.74
N ILE A 552 -23.42 -1.02 -15.77
CA ILE A 552 -22.33 -0.08 -16.07
C ILE A 552 -22.80 1.33 -15.72
N THR A 553 -22.00 2.08 -14.96
CA THR A 553 -22.33 3.46 -14.54
C THR A 553 -21.33 4.44 -15.13
N ILE A 554 -21.81 5.46 -15.85
CA ILE A 554 -21.00 6.56 -16.39
C ILE A 554 -21.31 7.82 -15.59
N THR A 555 -20.34 8.29 -14.80
CA THR A 555 -20.58 9.20 -13.67
C THR A 555 -20.14 10.67 -13.86
N ALA A 556 -19.51 11.04 -14.98
CA ALA A 556 -19.00 12.39 -15.23
C ALA A 556 -19.86 13.24 -16.20
N PRO A 557 -19.97 14.58 -16.00
CA PRO A 557 -20.63 15.48 -16.95
C PRO A 557 -19.75 15.71 -18.20
N PHE A 558 -20.18 15.12 -19.30
CA PHE A 558 -19.41 15.03 -20.54
C PHE A 558 -19.28 16.37 -21.29
N THR A 559 -18.08 16.95 -21.32
CA THR A 559 -17.80 18.26 -21.95
C THR A 559 -16.61 18.25 -22.93
N GLY A 560 -15.97 17.09 -23.18
CA GLY A 560 -14.62 17.05 -23.76
C GLY A 560 -14.34 16.09 -24.93
N ALA A 561 -15.29 15.30 -25.43
CA ALA A 561 -14.97 14.45 -26.59
C ALA A 561 -14.88 15.26 -27.88
N THR A 562 -13.72 15.16 -28.52
CA THR A 562 -13.51 15.56 -29.90
C THR A 562 -13.54 14.32 -30.79
N LYS A 563 -13.76 14.54 -32.09
CA LYS A 563 -13.91 13.51 -33.13
C LYS A 563 -12.75 12.51 -33.25
N SER A 564 -11.61 12.76 -32.61
CA SER A 564 -10.43 11.90 -32.58
C SER A 564 -10.49 10.77 -31.55
N ASN A 565 -11.14 10.98 -30.39
CA ASN A 565 -11.10 10.02 -29.26
C ASN A 565 -12.51 9.79 -28.65
N PRO A 566 -13.41 9.04 -29.32
CA PRO A 566 -14.66 8.59 -28.71
C PRO A 566 -14.43 7.50 -27.65
N ILE A 567 -15.30 7.45 -26.63
CA ILE A 567 -15.45 6.24 -25.78
C ILE A 567 -16.10 5.17 -26.66
N ASN A 568 -15.27 4.34 -27.29
CA ASN A 568 -15.73 3.16 -27.98
C ASN A 568 -15.92 2.04 -26.95
N ILE A 569 -17.16 1.58 -26.79
CA ILE A 569 -17.43 0.24 -26.27
C ILE A 569 -17.98 -0.53 -27.46
N THR A 570 -17.27 -1.56 -27.87
CA THR A 570 -17.49 -2.28 -29.12
C THR A 570 -17.79 -3.73 -28.81
N SER A 571 -18.99 -4.18 -29.18
CA SER A 571 -19.33 -5.60 -29.06
C SER A 571 -19.02 -6.30 -30.37
N GLN A 572 -18.18 -7.33 -30.31
CA GLN A 572 -17.93 -8.26 -31.41
C GLN A 572 -18.30 -9.68 -31.01
N ASP A 573 -18.77 -10.45 -31.98
CA ASP A 573 -19.11 -11.86 -31.83
C ASP A 573 -18.07 -12.72 -32.55
N VAL A 574 -17.35 -13.53 -31.77
CA VAL A 574 -16.26 -14.39 -32.28
C VAL A 574 -16.79 -15.77 -32.71
N SER A 575 -18.09 -16.04 -32.56
CA SER A 575 -18.71 -17.34 -32.83
C SER A 575 -19.27 -17.49 -34.26
N VAL A 576 -19.22 -16.44 -35.09
CA VAL A 576 -19.77 -16.46 -36.46
C VAL A 576 -18.76 -16.95 -37.53
N GLU A 577 -17.44 -16.86 -37.31
CA GLU A 577 -16.44 -17.15 -38.38
C GLU A 577 -16.52 -18.59 -38.93
N ASP A 578 -16.87 -19.59 -38.12
CA ASP A 578 -16.99 -20.99 -38.55
C ASP A 578 -18.37 -21.33 -39.19
N GLN A 579 -19.34 -20.40 -39.23
CA GLN A 579 -20.74 -20.70 -39.54
C GLN A 579 -21.52 -19.61 -40.33
N LYS A 580 -20.93 -18.93 -41.34
CA LYS A 580 -21.67 -18.39 -42.52
C LYS A 580 -20.78 -17.86 -43.66
N SER A 581 -21.34 -17.87 -44.87
CA SER A 581 -20.66 -17.54 -46.14
C SER A 581 -21.05 -16.17 -46.72
N GLU A 582 -21.17 -15.15 -45.89
CA GLU A 582 -21.43 -13.74 -46.25
C GLU A 582 -20.43 -12.87 -45.47
N PRO A 583 -19.96 -11.73 -46.01
CA PRO A 583 -19.02 -10.87 -45.28
C PRO A 583 -19.70 -10.29 -44.03
N ALA A 584 -19.20 -10.64 -42.85
CA ALA A 584 -19.64 -10.03 -41.60
C ALA A 584 -19.35 -8.52 -41.66
N THR A 585 -20.38 -7.71 -41.38
CA THR A 585 -20.19 -6.29 -41.10
C THR A 585 -19.67 -6.15 -39.67
N ASP A 586 -18.54 -5.46 -39.51
CA ASP A 586 -17.83 -5.31 -38.24
C ASP A 586 -18.71 -4.79 -37.09
N GLY A 587 -18.31 -5.14 -35.86
CA GLY A 587 -19.11 -5.05 -34.63
C GLY A 587 -19.77 -3.70 -34.34
N THR A 588 -20.91 -3.75 -33.65
CA THR A 588 -21.75 -2.56 -33.46
C THR A 588 -21.21 -1.68 -32.31
N PRO A 589 -20.98 -0.37 -32.52
CA PRO A 589 -20.56 0.55 -31.46
C PRO A 589 -21.72 0.82 -30.49
N LEU A 590 -21.50 0.69 -29.18
CA LEU A 590 -22.52 1.01 -28.17
C LEU A 590 -22.68 2.53 -27.94
N VAL A 591 -21.73 3.35 -28.40
CA VAL A 591 -21.77 4.82 -28.35
C VAL A 591 -21.23 5.38 -29.67
N ILE A 592 -21.95 6.33 -30.28
CA ILE A 592 -21.48 7.08 -31.46
C ILE A 592 -21.67 8.58 -31.20
N TYR A 593 -20.60 9.36 -31.39
CA TYR A 593 -20.67 10.82 -31.48
C TYR A 593 -20.57 11.28 -32.94
N THR A 594 -21.46 12.18 -33.34
CA THR A 594 -21.42 12.86 -34.64
C THR A 594 -20.94 14.31 -34.47
N ASP A 595 -20.61 14.94 -35.61
CA ASP A 595 -19.80 16.16 -35.78
C ASP A 595 -20.18 17.39 -34.94
N ASP A 596 -21.42 17.47 -34.45
CA ASP A 596 -22.01 18.68 -33.84
C ASP A 596 -22.14 18.60 -32.30
N ALA A 597 -21.35 17.75 -31.62
CA ALA A 597 -21.45 17.48 -30.18
C ALA A 597 -21.03 18.68 -29.28
N GLY A 598 -21.87 19.72 -29.23
CA GLY A 598 -21.71 20.90 -28.38
C GLY A 598 -23.03 21.64 -28.16
N GLY A 599 -23.79 21.25 -27.12
CA GLY A 599 -24.97 21.98 -26.63
C GLY A 599 -26.33 21.52 -27.17
N GLU A 600 -27.39 22.22 -26.74
CA GLU A 600 -28.82 21.86 -26.92
C GLU A 600 -29.25 21.61 -28.38
N ASN A 601 -28.52 22.12 -29.37
CA ASN A 601 -28.82 21.90 -30.79
C ASN A 601 -28.48 20.47 -31.28
N ALA A 602 -27.50 19.79 -30.67
CA ALA A 602 -27.21 18.39 -31.02
C ALA A 602 -28.34 17.46 -30.58
N ALA A 603 -28.91 17.72 -29.39
CA ALA A 603 -30.09 17.05 -28.86
C ALA A 603 -31.35 17.23 -29.72
N LEU A 604 -31.50 18.39 -30.38
CA LEU A 604 -32.62 18.70 -31.27
C LEU A 604 -32.49 18.07 -32.68
N ASN A 605 -31.27 17.69 -33.08
CA ASN A 605 -30.99 17.12 -34.41
C ASN A 605 -30.77 15.60 -34.40
N ALA A 606 -30.68 14.96 -33.24
CA ALA A 606 -30.78 13.51 -33.13
C ALA A 606 -32.18 13.09 -33.58
N ASP A 607 -32.27 12.36 -34.69
CA ASP A 607 -33.57 11.90 -35.19
C ASP A 607 -34.24 10.93 -34.20
N GLY A 608 -35.56 10.84 -34.27
CA GLY A 608 -36.38 10.01 -33.38
C GLY A 608 -36.21 8.49 -33.53
N SER A 609 -35.10 8.03 -34.10
CA SER A 609 -34.75 6.62 -34.30
C SER A 609 -33.32 6.23 -33.88
N MET A 610 -32.45 7.16 -33.47
CA MET A 610 -31.08 6.82 -33.06
C MET A 610 -30.96 6.36 -31.59
N LEU A 611 -31.40 5.13 -31.33
CA LEU A 611 -30.84 4.26 -30.29
C LEU A 611 -29.69 3.43 -30.90
N PHE A 612 -28.60 3.20 -30.16
CA PHE A 612 -27.58 2.23 -30.54
C PHE A 612 -27.63 0.93 -29.73
N VAL A 613 -26.92 -0.08 -30.24
CA VAL A 613 -27.50 -1.41 -30.49
C VAL A 613 -26.99 -2.48 -29.50
N PRO A 614 -27.83 -3.45 -29.08
CA PRO A 614 -27.40 -4.56 -28.25
C PRO A 614 -26.40 -5.50 -28.94
N SER A 615 -25.45 -6.02 -28.16
CA SER A 615 -24.70 -7.23 -28.53
C SER A 615 -25.64 -8.44 -28.56
N GLN A 616 -25.43 -9.40 -29.45
CA GLN A 616 -26.18 -10.68 -29.39
C GLN A 616 -25.76 -11.59 -28.22
N TYR A 617 -24.75 -11.19 -27.45
CA TYR A 617 -24.42 -11.77 -26.13
C TYR A 617 -25.09 -11.05 -24.94
N MET A 618 -25.74 -9.90 -25.15
CA MET A 618 -26.63 -9.35 -24.12
C MET A 618 -27.88 -10.22 -24.02
N GLN A 619 -28.30 -10.57 -22.80
CA GLN A 619 -29.56 -11.31 -22.61
C GLN A 619 -30.76 -10.49 -23.11
N ASP A 620 -31.78 -11.21 -23.60
CA ASP A 620 -33.02 -10.64 -24.14
C ASP A 620 -33.65 -9.62 -23.17
N GLY A 621 -33.69 -8.34 -23.58
CA GLY A 621 -34.29 -7.26 -22.81
C GLY A 621 -33.33 -6.37 -22.00
N LEU A 622 -32.04 -6.28 -22.33
CA LEU A 622 -31.12 -5.30 -21.72
C LEU A 622 -30.75 -4.18 -22.72
N LEU A 623 -31.03 -2.92 -22.36
CA LEU A 623 -30.72 -1.70 -23.13
C LEU A 623 -30.10 -0.63 -22.23
N ILE A 624 -29.08 0.08 -22.72
CA ILE A 624 -28.44 1.23 -22.05
C ILE A 624 -28.84 2.50 -22.80
N GLY A 625 -29.33 3.53 -22.08
CA GLY A 625 -29.73 4.79 -22.71
C GLY A 625 -29.91 5.96 -21.73
N HIS A 626 -29.88 7.17 -22.29
CA HIS A 626 -30.08 8.44 -21.58
C HIS A 626 -31.40 9.09 -22.00
N SER A 627 -32.19 9.57 -21.04
CA SER A 627 -33.47 10.25 -21.29
C SER A 627 -33.33 11.77 -21.18
N GLN A 628 -33.73 12.51 -22.21
CA GLN A 628 -33.69 13.98 -22.22
C GLN A 628 -35.06 14.64 -21.95
N LYS A 629 -35.85 14.07 -21.04
CA LYS A 629 -37.10 14.71 -20.59
C LYS A 629 -36.78 15.75 -19.50
N SER A 630 -37.14 17.02 -19.74
CA SER A 630 -36.93 18.11 -18.79
C SER A 630 -37.44 17.75 -17.39
N GLY A 631 -36.52 17.75 -16.40
CA GLY A 631 -36.78 17.36 -15.01
C GLY A 631 -36.14 16.04 -14.56
N HIS A 632 -35.61 15.21 -15.47
CA HIS A 632 -34.95 13.95 -15.11
C HIS A 632 -33.56 13.82 -15.77
N GLN A 633 -32.51 13.68 -14.95
CA GLN A 633 -31.14 13.41 -15.38
C GLN A 633 -30.61 12.14 -14.69
N GLN A 634 -31.00 10.97 -15.20
CA GLN A 634 -30.48 9.67 -14.75
C GLN A 634 -30.41 8.68 -15.91
N TRP A 635 -29.34 7.88 -15.95
CA TRP A 635 -29.24 6.69 -16.79
C TRP A 635 -30.23 5.62 -16.30
N LEU A 636 -30.92 4.95 -17.22
CA LEU A 636 -31.93 3.94 -16.89
C LEU A 636 -31.78 2.73 -17.83
N THR A 637 -31.60 1.56 -17.23
CA THR A 637 -31.81 0.27 -17.92
C THR A 637 -33.31 -0.04 -17.99
N TYR A 638 -33.79 -0.48 -19.15
CA TYR A 638 -35.19 -0.87 -19.36
C TYR A 638 -35.30 -2.26 -19.97
N VAL A 639 -36.28 -3.05 -19.51
CA VAL A 639 -36.63 -4.36 -20.04
C VAL A 639 -37.86 -4.23 -20.93
N THR A 640 -37.73 -4.62 -22.20
CA THR A 640 -38.83 -4.56 -23.17
C THR A 640 -40.03 -5.39 -22.73
N GLU A 641 -41.23 -4.79 -22.89
CA GLU A 641 -42.47 -5.20 -22.25
C GLU A 641 -42.87 -6.66 -22.44
N ARG A 642 -43.37 -7.27 -21.34
CA ARG A 642 -44.43 -8.28 -21.43
C ARG A 642 -45.74 -7.61 -20.98
N ILE A 643 -46.59 -7.29 -21.95
CA ILE A 643 -47.84 -6.52 -21.77
C ILE A 643 -48.74 -7.13 -20.68
N LEU A 644 -49.19 -6.29 -19.75
CA LEU A 644 -50.36 -6.53 -18.89
C LEU A 644 -51.25 -5.26 -18.85
N PRO A 645 -52.57 -5.38 -18.61
CA PRO A 645 -53.54 -4.47 -19.21
C PRO A 645 -53.80 -3.14 -18.46
N ASN A 646 -54.27 -2.18 -19.25
CA ASN A 646 -54.58 -0.77 -18.96
C ASN A 646 -55.29 -0.49 -17.61
N VAL A 647 -54.96 0.66 -17.01
CA VAL A 647 -55.69 1.25 -15.88
C VAL A 647 -56.49 2.47 -16.35
N GLU A 648 -57.80 2.45 -16.17
CA GLU A 648 -58.69 3.60 -16.40
C GLU A 648 -58.92 4.40 -15.12
N VAL A 649 -58.99 5.73 -15.24
CA VAL A 649 -59.32 6.63 -14.13
C VAL A 649 -60.55 7.47 -14.50
N THR A 650 -61.58 7.43 -13.65
CA THR A 650 -62.80 8.23 -13.78
C THR A 650 -62.96 9.13 -12.57
N TYR A 651 -63.28 10.40 -12.79
CA TYR A 651 -63.45 11.41 -11.74
C TYR A 651 -64.78 12.16 -11.87
N LYS A 652 -65.30 12.66 -10.74
CA LYS A 652 -66.63 13.27 -10.64
C LYS A 652 -66.63 14.51 -9.77
N ASN A 653 -67.14 15.62 -10.31
CA ASN A 653 -67.24 16.90 -9.58
C ASN A 653 -68.56 16.97 -8.79
N SER A 654 -68.47 17.21 -7.48
CA SER A 654 -69.60 17.26 -6.54
C SER A 654 -70.52 18.48 -6.67
N SER A 655 -70.20 19.43 -7.56
CA SER A 655 -71.00 20.65 -7.78
C SER A 655 -71.68 20.77 -9.15
N THR A 656 -71.39 19.88 -10.11
CA THR A 656 -71.96 19.96 -11.48
C THR A 656 -72.48 18.64 -12.08
N SER A 657 -72.31 17.50 -11.41
CA SER A 657 -72.86 16.20 -11.85
C SER A 657 -72.42 15.73 -13.25
N GLN A 658 -71.20 16.07 -13.67
CA GLN A 658 -70.54 15.47 -14.84
C GLN A 658 -69.37 14.57 -14.42
N GLU A 659 -69.18 13.51 -15.21
CA GLU A 659 -68.09 12.54 -15.13
C GLU A 659 -67.23 12.67 -16.38
N ALA A 660 -65.93 12.43 -16.23
CA ALA A 660 -64.99 12.27 -17.34
C ALA A 660 -63.97 11.18 -16.99
N THR A 661 -63.40 10.57 -18.02
CA THR A 661 -62.49 9.43 -17.96
C THR A 661 -61.31 9.70 -18.87
N ASP A 662 -60.09 9.49 -18.36
CA ASP A 662 -58.84 9.61 -19.12
C ASP A 662 -57.92 8.41 -18.83
N GLN A 663 -57.05 8.12 -19.80
CA GLN A 663 -56.04 7.06 -19.73
C GLN A 663 -54.70 7.67 -19.30
N LEU A 664 -54.04 7.13 -18.27
CA LEU A 664 -52.78 7.65 -17.75
C LEU A 664 -51.58 6.79 -18.15
N ALA A 665 -50.50 7.45 -18.59
CA ALA A 665 -49.22 6.83 -18.83
C ALA A 665 -48.40 6.68 -17.53
N TYR A 666 -47.51 5.69 -17.52
CA TYR A 666 -46.57 5.44 -16.41
C TYR A 666 -45.72 6.67 -16.11
N GLY A 667 -45.60 7.05 -14.82
CA GLY A 667 -44.84 8.22 -14.39
C GLY A 667 -45.59 9.56 -14.46
N THR A 668 -46.92 9.56 -14.28
CA THR A 668 -47.68 10.80 -14.04
C THR A 668 -47.67 11.14 -12.54
N ASP A 669 -47.01 12.23 -12.15
CA ASP A 669 -46.99 12.69 -10.76
C ASP A 669 -48.34 13.22 -10.29
N ILE A 670 -48.79 12.77 -9.13
CA ILE A 670 -49.99 13.29 -8.44
C ILE A 670 -49.54 14.15 -7.26
N VAL A 671 -49.73 15.46 -7.37
CA VAL A 671 -49.46 16.43 -6.28
C VAL A 671 -50.67 16.54 -5.36
N VAL A 672 -50.47 16.44 -4.05
CA VAL A 672 -51.50 16.71 -3.03
C VAL A 672 -50.93 17.64 -1.94
N ASP A 673 -51.70 18.67 -1.60
CA ASP A 673 -51.38 19.72 -0.62
C ASP A 673 -51.35 19.17 0.84
N PRO A 674 -50.46 19.65 1.73
CA PRO A 674 -50.36 19.17 3.11
C PRO A 674 -51.59 19.38 4.03
N ASN A 675 -52.63 20.11 3.61
CA ASN A 675 -53.68 20.59 4.52
C ASN A 675 -55.01 19.83 4.56
N GLU A 676 -55.24 18.82 3.71
CA GLU A 676 -56.46 17.99 3.79
C GLU A 676 -56.17 16.52 4.06
N GLY A 677 -56.99 15.92 4.94
CA GLY A 677 -56.59 14.74 5.71
C GLY A 677 -56.93 13.39 5.07
N ALA A 678 -56.04 12.44 5.34
CA ALA A 678 -56.26 10.98 5.38
C ALA A 678 -56.86 10.29 4.14
N LEU A 679 -56.07 9.39 3.53
CA LEU A 679 -56.62 8.24 2.80
C LEU A 679 -57.58 7.45 3.70
N ASN A 680 -58.65 6.91 3.10
CA ASN A 680 -59.08 5.56 3.47
C ASN A 680 -59.82 4.83 2.34
N TRP A 681 -59.59 3.53 2.25
CA TRP A 681 -60.22 2.57 1.32
C TRP A 681 -61.09 1.60 2.12
N PRO A 682 -62.24 1.17 1.58
CA PRO A 682 -62.49 -0.26 1.38
C PRO A 682 -63.31 -0.54 0.08
N ASP A 683 -63.53 -1.76 -0.41
CA ASP A 683 -63.36 -3.10 0.20
C ASP A 683 -63.07 -4.18 -0.88
N SER A 684 -62.64 -5.37 -0.43
CA SER A 684 -62.23 -6.48 -1.31
C SER A 684 -63.37 -7.34 -1.89
N VAL A 685 -63.12 -7.98 -3.05
CA VAL A 685 -63.77 -9.25 -3.46
C VAL A 685 -62.70 -10.24 -3.92
N TRP A 686 -62.84 -11.51 -3.51
CA TRP A 686 -61.83 -12.57 -3.52
C TRP A 686 -62.24 -13.80 -4.38
N ASP A 687 -61.23 -14.61 -4.76
CA ASP A 687 -61.23 -15.97 -5.34
C ASP A 687 -61.71 -16.22 -6.80
N ASN A 688 -61.31 -17.29 -7.52
CA ASN A 688 -60.30 -18.35 -7.26
C ASN A 688 -59.72 -18.92 -8.58
N SER A 689 -58.39 -19.04 -8.73
CA SER A 689 -57.76 -20.20 -9.39
C SER A 689 -56.26 -20.28 -9.09
N LYS A 690 -55.85 -21.24 -8.26
CA LYS A 690 -54.47 -21.41 -7.79
C LYS A 690 -53.53 -21.98 -8.87
N ASN A 691 -52.34 -21.39 -8.99
CA ASN A 691 -51.15 -22.15 -8.61
C ASN A 691 -50.19 -21.22 -7.86
N SER A 692 -49.53 -21.74 -6.82
CA SER A 692 -49.00 -20.93 -5.73
C SER A 692 -47.48 -20.92 -5.69
N GLU A 693 -46.89 -19.72 -5.78
CA GLU A 693 -45.79 -19.30 -4.91
C GLU A 693 -45.79 -17.76 -4.84
N GLN A 694 -45.87 -17.21 -3.63
CA GLN A 694 -46.00 -15.76 -3.43
C GLN A 694 -44.63 -15.09 -3.61
N GLN A 695 -44.38 -14.50 -4.79
CA GLN A 695 -43.28 -13.56 -4.93
C GLN A 695 -43.58 -12.31 -4.10
N THR A 696 -42.92 -12.22 -2.95
CA THR A 696 -42.95 -11.05 -2.08
C THR A 696 -42.01 -10.01 -2.67
N LEU A 697 -42.55 -9.00 -3.34
CA LEU A 697 -41.77 -7.91 -3.91
C LEU A 697 -41.11 -7.10 -2.77
N THR A 698 -39.83 -7.35 -2.51
CA THR A 698 -39.08 -6.67 -1.45
C THR A 698 -38.41 -5.43 -2.01
N VAL A 699 -39.06 -4.27 -1.86
CA VAL A 699 -38.47 -2.98 -2.16
C VAL A 699 -37.62 -2.53 -0.97
N THR A 700 -36.36 -2.95 -0.92
CA THR A 700 -35.37 -2.45 0.05
C THR A 700 -34.83 -1.09 -0.37
N LYS A 701 -35.65 -0.05 -0.22
CA LYS A 701 -35.18 1.34 -0.18
C LYS A 701 -35.21 1.81 1.28
N SER A 702 -34.03 2.00 1.87
CA SER A 702 -33.92 2.55 3.22
C SER A 702 -34.39 4.01 3.22
N ILE A 703 -35.53 4.25 3.88
CA ILE A 703 -36.06 5.60 4.10
C ILE A 703 -35.75 5.99 5.54
N THR A 704 -34.80 6.90 5.72
CA THR A 704 -34.50 7.50 7.03
C THR A 704 -35.52 8.59 7.32
N ILE A 705 -36.47 8.31 8.22
CA ILE A 705 -37.43 9.31 8.71
C ILE A 705 -36.77 10.05 9.89
N PRO A 706 -36.48 11.36 9.80
CA PRO A 706 -35.83 12.09 10.87
C PRO A 706 -36.69 12.15 12.14
N ASP A 707 -36.05 12.24 13.31
CA ASP A 707 -36.75 12.32 14.59
C ASP A 707 -37.63 13.59 14.63
N ALA A 708 -38.92 13.40 14.94
CA ALA A 708 -39.85 14.52 15.05
C ALA A 708 -39.61 15.30 16.36
N THR A 709 -39.62 16.63 16.30
CA THR A 709 -39.46 17.51 17.49
C THR A 709 -40.78 18.16 17.90
N ARG A 710 -41.12 18.13 19.20
CA ARG A 710 -42.31 18.78 19.76
C ARG A 710 -42.05 19.28 21.18
N ASP A 711 -42.23 20.58 21.40
CA ASP A 711 -41.97 21.20 22.71
C ASP A 711 -42.79 20.58 23.85
N GLY A 712 -42.11 20.30 24.97
CA GLY A 712 -42.69 19.70 26.18
C GLY A 712 -42.84 18.17 26.15
N TYR A 713 -42.48 17.50 25.06
CA TYR A 713 -42.59 16.06 24.89
C TYR A 713 -41.27 15.45 24.41
N THR A 714 -40.93 14.26 24.91
CA THR A 714 -39.83 13.46 24.36
C THR A 714 -40.39 12.57 23.24
N PHE A 715 -39.75 12.61 22.07
CA PHE A 715 -40.03 11.69 20.97
C PHE A 715 -39.62 10.27 21.38
N VAL A 716 -40.53 9.30 21.24
CA VAL A 716 -40.32 7.91 21.68
C VAL A 716 -40.02 6.97 20.49
N GLY A 717 -40.21 7.47 19.27
CA GLY A 717 -40.06 6.71 18.03
C GLY A 717 -41.34 6.72 17.17
N TRP A 718 -41.24 6.11 16.01
CA TRP A 718 -42.33 5.97 15.04
C TRP A 718 -43.11 4.68 15.29
N GLN A 719 -44.41 4.79 15.57
CA GLN A 719 -45.29 3.61 15.55
C GLN A 719 -45.75 3.35 14.11
N LYS A 720 -45.30 2.21 13.56
CA LYS A 720 -45.74 1.70 12.26
C LYS A 720 -47.04 0.91 12.39
N THR A 721 -48.04 1.24 11.60
CA THR A 721 -49.24 0.42 11.35
C THR A 721 -49.39 0.16 9.85
N GLN A 722 -50.04 -0.96 9.51
CA GLN A 722 -50.25 -1.40 8.13
C GLN A 722 -51.67 -1.95 7.97
N GLU A 723 -52.47 -1.31 7.14
CA GLU A 723 -53.80 -1.78 6.69
C GLU A 723 -53.88 -1.57 5.17
N ASN A 724 -54.49 -2.52 4.45
CA ASN A 724 -54.73 -2.46 3.00
C ASN A 724 -53.52 -1.98 2.16
N ASN A 725 -52.33 -2.50 2.46
CA ASN A 725 -51.04 -2.18 1.82
C ASN A 725 -50.55 -0.72 1.96
N VAL A 726 -51.16 0.09 2.83
CA VAL A 726 -50.65 1.42 3.21
C VAL A 726 -49.81 1.30 4.49
N LEU A 727 -48.63 1.91 4.50
CA LEU A 727 -47.74 2.00 5.66
C LEU A 727 -47.85 3.38 6.31
N THR A 728 -48.39 3.43 7.53
CA THR A 728 -48.57 4.68 8.30
C THR A 728 -47.58 4.72 9.46
N PHE A 729 -46.80 5.80 9.55
CA PHE A 729 -45.84 6.04 10.63
C PHE A 729 -46.33 7.19 11.52
N THR A 730 -46.79 6.88 12.73
CA THR A 730 -47.32 7.87 13.68
C THR A 730 -46.29 8.18 14.77
N ALA A 731 -45.85 9.44 14.85
CA ALA A 731 -44.91 9.91 15.87
C ALA A 731 -45.46 9.71 17.30
N GLN A 732 -44.73 8.95 18.13
CA GLN A 732 -45.11 8.71 19.52
C GLN A 732 -44.42 9.68 20.48
N TRP A 733 -45.17 10.17 21.47
CA TRP A 733 -44.75 11.25 22.35
C TRP A 733 -44.98 10.88 23.82
N LYS A 734 -43.95 11.08 24.65
CA LYS A 734 -44.07 11.02 26.12
C LYS A 734 -44.05 12.45 26.67
N SER A 735 -45.07 12.85 27.42
CA SER A 735 -45.07 14.19 28.03
C SER A 735 -43.98 14.29 29.09
N ASN A 736 -43.25 15.40 29.13
CA ASN A 736 -42.18 15.61 30.09
C ASN A 736 -42.68 16.09 31.48
N HIS A 737 -43.97 15.88 31.79
CA HIS A 737 -44.52 16.11 33.13
C HIS A 737 -44.28 14.90 34.04
N ASN A 738 -43.68 15.17 35.21
CA ASN A 738 -43.36 14.17 36.22
C ASN A 738 -44.61 13.47 36.78
N SER A 739 -44.68 12.15 36.58
CA SER A 739 -45.16 11.22 37.60
C SER A 739 -44.01 10.30 38.00
N SER A 740 -43.73 10.29 39.31
CA SER A 740 -42.52 9.77 39.95
C SER A 740 -42.34 8.24 39.88
N SER A 741 -41.15 7.76 39.50
CA SER A 741 -40.40 6.67 40.19
C SER A 741 -39.04 6.41 39.52
N GLY A 742 -38.00 6.18 40.34
CA GLY A 742 -36.59 6.35 39.97
C GLY A 742 -35.84 5.21 39.27
N GLY A 743 -34.55 5.46 39.00
CA GLY A 743 -33.56 4.49 38.49
C GLY A 743 -32.49 5.15 37.61
N SER A 744 -31.21 5.11 38.03
CA SER A 744 -30.09 5.71 37.30
C SER A 744 -29.56 4.86 36.12
N SER A 745 -29.29 5.48 34.98
CA SER A 745 -28.02 5.28 34.25
C SER A 745 -27.76 6.51 33.36
N GLY A 746 -26.51 7.01 33.34
CA GLY A 746 -26.17 8.26 32.66
C GLY A 746 -25.66 8.04 31.24
N SER A 747 -26.46 8.36 30.23
CA SER A 747 -26.00 8.51 28.84
C SER A 747 -25.81 9.99 28.53
N SER A 748 -24.57 10.41 28.22
CA SER A 748 -24.30 11.78 27.78
C SER A 748 -24.56 11.91 26.28
N THR A 749 -25.51 12.75 25.88
CA THR A 749 -25.72 13.14 24.47
C THR A 749 -24.39 13.57 23.85
N LYS A 750 -24.09 13.10 22.63
CA LYS A 750 -22.92 13.53 21.84
C LYS A 750 -23.37 14.32 20.62
N TYR A 751 -22.49 15.21 20.16
CA TYR A 751 -22.68 16.07 18.99
C TYR A 751 -21.46 16.00 18.06
N THR A 752 -21.70 16.26 16.78
CA THR A 752 -20.73 16.20 15.69
C THR A 752 -20.17 17.59 15.37
N LEU A 753 -18.86 17.69 15.16
CA LEU A 753 -18.15 18.88 14.69
C LEU A 753 -17.59 18.61 13.29
N HIS A 754 -18.11 19.34 12.30
CA HIS A 754 -17.70 19.30 10.90
C HIS A 754 -16.75 20.48 10.59
N TYR A 755 -15.73 20.22 9.78
CA TYR A 755 -14.73 21.22 9.36
C TYR A 755 -14.85 21.49 7.86
N GLU A 756 -15.51 22.58 7.49
CA GLU A 756 -15.61 23.06 6.11
C GLU A 756 -14.33 23.83 5.76
N SER A 757 -13.46 23.20 4.96
CA SER A 757 -12.12 23.72 4.64
C SER A 757 -12.14 24.82 3.56
N ASN A 758 -13.27 25.11 2.93
CA ASN A 758 -13.40 26.13 1.87
C ASN A 758 -12.30 26.01 0.80
N GLY A 759 -12.04 24.78 0.33
CA GLY A 759 -11.04 24.45 -0.69
C GLY A 759 -9.60 24.28 -0.17
N GLY A 760 -9.40 24.14 1.15
CA GLY A 760 -8.14 23.64 1.72
C GLY A 760 -8.21 22.17 2.16
N THR A 761 -7.20 21.71 2.88
CA THR A 761 -7.12 20.34 3.43
C THR A 761 -8.42 19.94 4.16
N ALA A 762 -9.03 18.83 3.73
CA ALA A 762 -10.24 18.30 4.35
C ALA A 762 -9.93 17.50 5.63
N TYR A 763 -10.88 17.47 6.57
CA TYR A 763 -10.78 16.71 7.82
C TYR A 763 -12.02 15.85 8.05
N LYS A 764 -11.84 14.69 8.69
CA LYS A 764 -12.95 13.85 9.17
C LYS A 764 -13.70 14.53 10.32
N ASP A 765 -15.01 14.26 10.40
CA ASP A 765 -15.89 14.73 11.47
C ASP A 765 -15.50 14.19 12.86
N GLU A 766 -15.66 15.01 13.88
CA GLU A 766 -15.35 14.67 15.27
C GLU A 766 -16.60 14.63 16.14
N ARG A 767 -16.60 13.81 17.21
CA ARG A 767 -17.77 13.63 18.09
C ARG A 767 -17.46 13.82 19.57
N TYR A 768 -18.19 14.74 20.20
CA TYR A 768 -17.95 15.20 21.57
C TYR A 768 -19.21 15.15 22.43
N SER A 769 -19.08 14.89 23.73
CA SER A 769 -20.21 14.95 24.66
C SER A 769 -20.75 16.38 24.84
N SER A 770 -22.05 16.51 25.06
CA SER A 770 -22.74 17.78 25.29
C SER A 770 -22.07 18.62 26.37
N GLY A 771 -21.83 19.89 26.07
CA GLY A 771 -21.16 20.85 26.93
C GLY A 771 -19.63 20.90 26.80
N THR A 772 -19.00 19.96 26.09
CA THR A 772 -17.55 19.97 25.80
C THR A 772 -17.15 21.25 25.09
N LYS A 773 -16.04 21.86 25.51
CA LYS A 773 -15.40 22.97 24.79
C LYS A 773 -14.23 22.40 24.00
N VAL A 774 -14.30 22.47 22.69
CA VAL A 774 -13.29 22.00 21.73
C VAL A 774 -12.41 23.19 21.34
N THR A 775 -11.09 23.02 21.32
CA THR A 775 -10.14 23.99 20.74
C THR A 775 -10.01 23.69 19.25
N LEU A 776 -9.95 24.72 18.41
CA LEU A 776 -9.81 24.57 16.96
C LEU A 776 -8.35 24.81 16.59
N ASP A 777 -7.52 23.80 16.83
CA ASP A 777 -6.06 23.81 16.66
C ASP A 777 -5.59 23.40 15.26
N LYS A 778 -6.40 22.66 14.50
CA LYS A 778 -6.11 22.29 13.10
C LYS A 778 -5.82 23.50 12.21
N THR A 779 -4.72 23.45 11.46
CA THR A 779 -4.37 24.42 10.41
C THR A 779 -4.43 23.77 9.02
N PRO A 780 -5.55 23.90 8.28
CA PRO A 780 -5.62 23.41 6.91
C PRO A 780 -4.64 24.19 6.03
N THR A 781 -4.22 23.58 4.92
CA THR A 781 -3.40 24.23 3.89
C THR A 781 -4.18 24.39 2.59
N ARG A 782 -3.85 25.40 1.80
CA ARG A 782 -4.40 25.66 0.47
C ARG A 782 -3.33 26.36 -0.38
N GLU A 783 -3.11 25.89 -1.60
CA GLU A 783 -2.00 26.35 -2.45
C GLU A 783 -2.07 27.85 -2.74
N SER A 784 -0.97 28.58 -2.48
CA SER A 784 -0.92 30.04 -2.64
C SER A 784 -1.94 30.83 -1.78
N TYR A 785 -2.46 30.25 -0.70
CA TYR A 785 -3.30 30.94 0.28
C TYR A 785 -2.73 30.81 1.71
N THR A 786 -2.82 31.90 2.47
CA THR A 786 -2.57 31.94 3.91
C THR A 786 -3.86 31.63 4.67
N PHE A 787 -3.85 30.66 5.58
CA PHE A 787 -4.98 30.36 6.47
C PHE A 787 -5.20 31.52 7.47
N THR A 788 -6.41 32.07 7.52
CA THR A 788 -6.74 33.20 8.42
C THR A 788 -7.41 32.77 9.72
N GLY A 789 -7.75 31.49 9.88
CA GLY A 789 -8.37 30.90 11.08
C GLY A 789 -9.75 30.28 10.82
N TRP A 790 -10.34 29.70 11.87
CA TRP A 790 -11.68 29.13 11.83
C TRP A 790 -12.75 30.18 12.16
N TYR A 791 -13.93 30.02 11.55
CA TYR A 791 -15.08 30.91 11.69
C TYR A 791 -16.34 30.11 12.02
N ALA A 792 -17.26 30.71 12.78
CA ALA A 792 -18.52 30.08 13.20
C ALA A 792 -19.62 30.12 12.14
N ASP A 793 -19.41 30.91 11.08
CA ASP A 793 -20.36 31.26 10.03
C ASP A 793 -19.72 31.16 8.64
N LYS A 794 -20.53 30.88 7.62
CA LYS A 794 -20.07 30.67 6.25
C LYS A 794 -19.57 31.96 5.60
N GLU A 795 -20.07 33.09 6.09
CA GLU A 795 -19.75 34.45 5.67
C GLU A 795 -18.39 34.95 6.23
N LEU A 796 -17.71 34.13 7.05
CA LEU A 796 -16.40 34.41 7.64
C LEU A 796 -16.35 35.71 8.48
N THR A 797 -17.41 36.01 9.22
CA THR A 797 -17.52 37.21 10.06
C THR A 797 -17.19 36.97 11.53
N GLN A 798 -17.39 35.75 12.04
CA GLN A 798 -17.24 35.38 13.45
C GLN A 798 -16.04 34.43 13.65
N LYS A 799 -14.82 34.99 13.64
CA LYS A 799 -13.59 34.24 13.88
C LYS A 799 -13.57 33.64 15.30
N ILE A 800 -13.25 32.35 15.39
CA ILE A 800 -13.22 31.58 16.64
C ILE A 800 -11.96 30.70 16.74
N SER A 801 -11.51 30.46 17.98
CA SER A 801 -10.41 29.51 18.30
C SER A 801 -10.88 28.33 19.16
N SER A 802 -12.15 28.33 19.58
CA SER A 802 -12.77 27.24 20.31
C SER A 802 -14.29 27.32 20.19
N ILE A 803 -14.95 26.15 20.25
CA ILE A 803 -16.40 26.03 20.12
C ILE A 803 -16.96 25.14 21.24
N LYS A 804 -18.16 25.46 21.75
CA LYS A 804 -18.84 24.64 22.77
C LYS A 804 -19.91 23.78 22.10
N MET A 805 -19.78 22.47 22.28
CA MET A 805 -20.64 21.45 21.66
C MET A 805 -21.97 21.34 22.41
N THR A 806 -22.95 22.15 22.00
CA THR A 806 -24.34 22.13 22.54
C THR A 806 -25.37 21.67 21.49
N SER A 807 -24.92 21.45 20.26
CA SER A 807 -25.61 20.90 19.11
C SER A 807 -24.52 20.37 18.17
N ASP A 808 -24.89 19.73 17.07
CA ASP A 808 -23.97 19.59 15.94
C ASP A 808 -23.54 20.98 15.44
N LYS A 809 -22.30 21.09 14.95
CA LYS A 809 -21.66 22.36 14.55
C LYS A 809 -20.82 22.17 13.28
N THR A 810 -20.78 23.22 12.46
CA THR A 810 -19.81 23.37 11.37
C THR A 810 -18.92 24.57 11.67
N VAL A 811 -17.63 24.47 11.35
CA VAL A 811 -16.68 25.59 11.36
C VAL A 811 -16.07 25.76 9.98
N TYR A 812 -15.83 27.01 9.58
CA TYR A 812 -15.45 27.38 8.22
C TYR A 812 -14.02 27.94 8.20
N ALA A 813 -13.18 27.47 7.27
CA ALA A 813 -11.83 27.96 7.11
C ALA A 813 -11.80 29.30 6.36
N GLY A 814 -11.13 30.30 6.92
CA GLY A 814 -10.86 31.56 6.23
C GLY A 814 -9.53 31.54 5.50
N TRP A 815 -9.48 32.19 4.34
CA TRP A 815 -8.31 32.24 3.46
C TRP A 815 -8.00 33.67 3.03
N LYS A 816 -6.71 33.94 2.76
CA LYS A 816 -6.24 35.16 2.12
C LYS A 816 -5.20 34.78 1.08
N ALA A 817 -5.36 35.20 -0.17
CA ALA A 817 -4.36 34.94 -1.21
C ALA A 817 -2.97 35.45 -0.78
N SER A 818 -1.97 34.62 -1.01
CA SER A 818 -0.57 34.98 -0.83
C SER A 818 -0.13 35.95 -1.95
N THR A 819 0.93 36.70 -1.69
CA THR A 819 1.48 37.68 -2.64
C THR A 819 2.93 37.35 -2.94
N VAL A 820 3.35 37.56 -4.18
CA VAL A 820 4.75 37.42 -4.59
C VAL A 820 5.65 38.26 -3.66
N PRO A 821 6.74 37.68 -3.11
CA PRO A 821 7.68 38.41 -2.26
C PRO A 821 8.28 39.63 -2.95
N ASP A 822 8.47 40.73 -2.21
CA ASP A 822 8.85 42.05 -2.75
C ASP A 822 10.13 42.04 -3.63
N MET A 823 11.06 41.10 -3.37
CA MET A 823 12.31 40.91 -4.11
C MET A 823 12.17 40.13 -5.43
N LEU A 824 11.09 39.35 -5.60
CA LEU A 824 10.85 38.48 -6.76
C LEU A 824 9.96 39.19 -7.79
N ASN A 825 10.15 38.86 -9.07
CA ASN A 825 9.36 39.41 -10.16
C ASN A 825 8.02 38.67 -10.31
N GLY A 826 6.95 39.31 -9.84
CA GLY A 826 5.57 38.90 -10.07
C GLY A 826 4.87 39.67 -11.19
N ASP A 827 5.56 40.62 -11.84
CA ASP A 827 4.99 41.51 -12.85
C ASP A 827 5.07 40.89 -14.25
N ASP A 828 6.21 40.25 -14.59
CA ASP A 828 6.44 39.60 -15.89
C ASP A 828 6.66 38.08 -15.75
N HIS A 829 6.01 37.29 -16.60
CA HIS A 829 6.15 35.84 -16.59
C HIS A 829 7.24 35.36 -17.56
N TYR A 830 8.51 35.47 -17.14
CA TYR A 830 9.64 34.88 -17.86
C TYR A 830 9.89 33.42 -17.46
N ALA A 831 10.30 32.59 -18.43
CA ALA A 831 10.86 31.26 -18.19
C ALA A 831 12.09 31.35 -17.28
N TYR A 832 12.02 30.69 -16.12
CA TYR A 832 13.08 30.66 -15.12
C TYR A 832 13.88 29.34 -15.13
N VAL A 833 13.26 28.25 -15.62
CA VAL A 833 13.94 27.01 -15.98
C VAL A 833 14.27 27.03 -17.48
N VAL A 834 15.45 26.51 -17.82
CA VAL A 834 15.89 26.29 -19.20
C VAL A 834 16.17 24.80 -19.34
N GLY A 835 15.68 24.17 -20.41
CA GLY A 835 15.94 22.77 -20.71
C GLY A 835 17.40 22.47 -21.05
N TYR A 836 17.74 21.19 -21.06
CA TYR A 836 19.06 20.67 -21.39
C TYR A 836 19.27 20.64 -22.92
N SER A 837 20.53 20.54 -23.35
CA SER A 837 20.92 20.56 -24.77
C SER A 837 20.47 19.34 -25.59
N ASP A 838 19.96 18.30 -24.92
CA ASP A 838 19.34 17.12 -25.52
C ASP A 838 17.83 17.29 -25.77
N GLY A 839 17.25 18.44 -25.41
CA GLY A 839 15.82 18.72 -25.57
C GLY A 839 14.95 18.26 -24.40
N THR A 840 15.53 17.85 -23.28
CA THR A 840 14.80 17.43 -22.06
C THR A 840 14.72 18.53 -21.01
N VAL A 841 13.77 18.46 -20.07
CA VAL A 841 13.72 19.33 -18.88
C VAL A 841 13.99 18.57 -17.56
N ARG A 842 13.94 17.24 -17.60
CA ARG A 842 14.22 16.25 -16.56
C ARG A 842 13.42 16.51 -15.27
N PRO A 843 12.08 16.52 -15.31
CA PRO A 843 11.26 16.89 -14.16
C PRO A 843 11.46 15.97 -12.96
N ASN A 844 11.57 14.66 -13.19
CA ASN A 844 11.76 13.66 -12.12
C ASN A 844 13.22 13.53 -11.62
N ALA A 845 14.18 14.24 -12.21
CA ALA A 845 15.55 14.25 -11.70
C ALA A 845 15.67 15.16 -10.46
N ASN A 846 16.49 14.77 -9.49
CA ASN A 846 16.84 15.62 -8.35
C ASN A 846 17.50 16.92 -8.80
N ILE A 847 17.15 18.04 -8.15
CA ILE A 847 17.73 19.36 -8.46
C ILE A 847 18.91 19.71 -7.55
N SER A 848 19.98 20.26 -8.13
CA SER A 848 21.17 20.70 -7.38
C SER A 848 20.94 22.04 -6.66
N ARG A 849 21.73 22.29 -5.60
CA ARG A 849 21.75 23.58 -4.88
C ARG A 849 22.15 24.75 -5.79
N ALA A 850 23.05 24.54 -6.75
CA ALA A 850 23.45 25.54 -7.74
C ALA A 850 22.32 25.91 -8.71
N GLU A 851 21.54 24.94 -9.17
CA GLU A 851 20.37 25.17 -10.02
C GLU A 851 19.31 25.99 -9.27
N VAL A 852 18.95 25.61 -8.04
CA VAL A 852 17.96 26.35 -7.23
C VAL A 852 18.41 27.78 -6.95
N ALA A 853 19.67 27.99 -6.56
CA ALA A 853 20.21 29.34 -6.37
C ALA A 853 20.16 30.17 -7.66
N THR A 854 20.41 29.55 -8.82
CA THR A 854 20.35 30.22 -10.12
C THR A 854 18.92 30.52 -10.56
N ILE A 855 17.97 29.63 -10.32
CA ILE A 855 16.54 29.86 -10.61
C ILE A 855 16.02 31.04 -9.81
N PHE A 856 16.23 31.06 -8.49
CA PHE A 856 15.79 32.18 -7.66
C PHE A 856 16.53 33.49 -7.99
N PHE A 857 17.81 33.42 -8.40
CA PHE A 857 18.54 34.58 -8.92
C PHE A 857 17.91 35.15 -10.21
N ARG A 858 17.45 34.31 -11.14
CA ARG A 858 16.74 34.75 -12.36
C ARG A 858 15.43 35.44 -12.02
N LEU A 859 14.70 34.90 -11.04
CA LEU A 859 13.41 35.39 -10.56
C LEU A 859 13.47 36.67 -9.73
N LEU A 860 14.65 37.13 -9.29
CA LEU A 860 14.80 38.44 -8.67
C LEU A 860 14.35 39.56 -9.63
N LYS A 861 13.70 40.60 -9.09
CA LYS A 861 13.46 41.85 -9.81
C LYS A 861 14.78 42.41 -10.34
N LYS A 862 14.73 43.03 -11.53
CA LYS A 862 15.93 43.42 -12.29
C LYS A 862 16.85 44.32 -11.47
N GLU A 863 16.31 45.31 -10.78
CA GLU A 863 17.03 46.25 -9.92
C GLU A 863 17.63 45.59 -8.67
N VAL A 864 16.95 44.60 -8.09
CA VAL A 864 17.46 43.82 -6.95
C VAL A 864 18.63 42.93 -7.39
N ARG A 865 18.47 42.23 -8.52
CA ARG A 865 19.49 41.36 -9.11
C ARG A 865 20.72 42.15 -9.56
N ASP A 866 20.50 43.05 -10.52
CA ASP A 866 21.58 43.76 -11.22
C ASP A 866 22.31 44.73 -10.27
N GLY A 867 21.59 45.33 -9.30
CA GLY A 867 22.17 46.19 -8.26
C GLY A 867 22.99 45.44 -7.20
N ASN A 868 22.87 44.11 -7.11
CA ASN A 868 23.59 43.32 -6.11
C ASN A 868 24.66 42.38 -6.68
N LEU A 869 24.79 42.27 -8.02
CA LEU A 869 25.73 41.37 -8.69
C LEU A 869 27.12 41.36 -8.04
N THR A 870 27.59 40.16 -7.74
CA THR A 870 28.95 39.89 -7.24
C THR A 870 29.39 38.49 -7.66
N THR A 871 30.69 38.29 -7.77
CA THR A 871 31.35 36.98 -7.87
C THR A 871 32.12 36.61 -6.58
N GLU A 872 32.23 37.56 -5.65
CA GLU A 872 32.85 37.37 -4.34
C GLU A 872 31.87 36.75 -3.35
N ASN A 873 32.33 35.69 -2.68
CA ASN A 873 31.61 34.95 -1.66
C ASN A 873 32.62 34.26 -0.72
N ILE A 874 32.13 33.62 0.34
CA ILE A 874 32.96 32.96 1.38
C ILE A 874 33.16 31.45 1.13
N PHE A 875 32.55 30.88 0.09
CA PHE A 875 32.53 29.45 -0.16
C PHE A 875 33.69 29.05 -1.09
N ALA A 876 34.60 28.21 -0.59
CA ALA A 876 35.80 27.80 -1.31
C ALA A 876 35.51 26.95 -2.57
N ASP A 877 34.34 26.32 -2.62
CA ASP A 877 33.83 25.50 -3.72
C ASP A 877 33.04 26.29 -4.78
N VAL A 878 32.81 27.60 -4.57
CA VAL A 878 32.10 28.50 -5.50
C VAL A 878 33.09 29.51 -6.10
N THR A 879 33.92 29.01 -7.00
CA THR A 879 35.05 29.73 -7.61
C THR A 879 34.67 30.54 -8.86
N ASN A 880 35.43 31.60 -9.15
CA ASN A 880 35.18 32.47 -10.30
C ASN A 880 35.34 31.69 -11.64
N GLY A 881 34.41 31.91 -12.57
CA GLY A 881 34.35 31.19 -13.86
C GLY A 881 33.45 29.95 -13.87
N GLN A 882 32.91 29.50 -12.73
CA GLN A 882 31.81 28.54 -12.71
C GLN A 882 30.49 29.23 -13.06
N TRP A 883 29.65 28.58 -13.88
CA TRP A 883 28.38 29.13 -14.38
C TRP A 883 27.39 29.59 -13.29
N HIS A 884 27.51 29.03 -12.08
CA HIS A 884 26.68 29.34 -10.93
C HIS A 884 27.31 30.36 -9.95
N ASN A 885 28.59 30.73 -10.11
CA ASN A 885 29.30 31.57 -9.13
C ASN A 885 28.63 32.92 -8.93
N LYS A 886 28.28 33.63 -10.02
CA LYS A 886 27.64 34.96 -9.95
C LYS A 886 26.27 34.90 -9.27
N ALA A 887 25.49 33.84 -9.57
CA ALA A 887 24.19 33.61 -8.97
C ALA A 887 24.31 33.32 -7.46
N ILE A 888 25.07 32.28 -7.07
CA ILE A 888 25.23 31.89 -5.66
C ILE A 888 25.82 33.04 -4.84
N SER A 889 26.85 33.72 -5.34
CA SER A 889 27.49 34.86 -4.64
C SER A 889 26.51 36.01 -4.41
N THR A 890 25.71 36.36 -5.43
CA THR A 890 24.68 37.41 -5.30
C THR A 890 23.58 36.99 -4.32
N MET A 891 23.09 35.76 -4.41
CA MET A 891 22.06 35.23 -3.51
C MET A 891 22.53 35.09 -2.06
N ALA A 892 23.83 34.83 -1.84
CA ALA A 892 24.46 34.76 -0.53
C ALA A 892 24.67 36.16 0.07
N LYS A 893 25.09 37.15 -0.74
CA LYS A 893 25.14 38.57 -0.36
C LYS A 893 23.77 39.10 0.07
N LEU A 894 22.70 38.63 -0.58
CA LEU A 894 21.31 38.94 -0.21
C LEU A 894 20.80 38.15 1.01
N GLY A 895 21.58 37.21 1.56
CA GLY A 895 21.20 36.40 2.72
C GLY A 895 20.16 35.30 2.46
N ILE A 896 19.75 35.10 1.20
CA ILE A 896 18.73 34.14 0.80
C ILE A 896 19.29 32.71 0.82
N VAL A 897 20.46 32.49 0.22
CA VAL A 897 21.16 31.19 0.28
C VAL A 897 22.28 31.21 1.31
N LYS A 898 22.53 30.05 1.93
CA LYS A 898 23.59 29.82 2.92
C LYS A 898 24.34 28.54 2.56
N GLY A 899 25.62 28.49 2.88
CA GLY A 899 26.42 27.26 2.78
C GLY A 899 25.96 26.21 3.79
N ARG A 900 26.27 24.94 3.52
CA ARG A 900 26.11 23.84 4.49
C ARG A 900 27.18 23.88 5.58
N ARG A 901 28.33 24.50 5.26
CA ARG A 901 29.39 24.88 6.21
C ARG A 901 29.67 26.37 6.08
N ALA A 902 30.50 26.92 6.96
CA ALA A 902 30.87 28.34 6.91
C ALA A 902 31.55 28.73 5.59
N ASP A 903 32.23 27.78 4.95
CA ASP A 903 33.12 27.94 3.79
C ASP A 903 32.81 26.97 2.63
N SER A 904 31.67 26.25 2.67
CA SER A 904 31.27 25.26 1.64
C SER A 904 29.79 25.41 1.29
N PHE A 905 29.49 25.59 0.01
CA PHE A 905 28.12 25.69 -0.49
C PHE A 905 27.53 24.35 -0.93
N ASP A 906 28.36 23.41 -1.36
CA ASP A 906 28.05 22.13 -2.00
C ASP A 906 27.16 22.31 -3.26
N PRO A 907 27.65 22.98 -4.33
CA PRO A 907 26.83 23.42 -5.47
C PRO A 907 26.15 22.29 -6.25
N ASP A 908 26.90 21.23 -6.59
CA ASP A 908 26.40 20.11 -7.40
C ASP A 908 25.56 19.11 -6.60
N ALA A 909 25.50 19.24 -5.28
CA ALA A 909 24.75 18.33 -4.43
C ALA A 909 23.23 18.59 -4.53
N SER A 910 22.44 17.52 -4.62
CA SER A 910 20.98 17.57 -4.56
C SER A 910 20.52 18.27 -3.27
N ILE A 911 19.62 19.25 -3.42
CA ILE A 911 19.05 20.01 -2.30
C ILE A 911 18.02 19.16 -1.53
N THR A 912 17.84 19.40 -0.23
CA THR A 912 16.71 18.79 0.53
C THR A 912 15.45 19.65 0.49
N ARG A 913 14.30 19.03 0.82
CA ARG A 913 13.01 19.71 1.05
C ARG A 913 13.15 20.85 2.05
N ALA A 914 13.85 20.63 3.17
CA ALA A 914 14.11 21.67 4.17
C ALA A 914 15.02 22.80 3.67
N GLU A 915 16.10 22.48 2.94
CA GLU A 915 16.98 23.49 2.38
C GLU A 915 16.26 24.38 1.38
N PHE A 916 15.38 23.80 0.57
CA PHE A 916 14.56 24.52 -0.41
C PHE A 916 13.48 25.37 0.26
N ALA A 917 12.71 24.80 1.20
CA ALA A 917 11.75 25.54 2.02
C ALA A 917 12.40 26.73 2.73
N ALA A 918 13.62 26.55 3.24
CA ALA A 918 14.37 27.62 3.89
C ALA A 918 14.87 28.71 2.93
N ILE A 919 15.10 28.41 1.65
CA ILE A 919 15.35 29.44 0.63
C ILE A 919 14.06 30.23 0.35
N CYS A 920 12.93 29.55 0.14
CA CYS A 920 11.62 30.21 -0.05
C CYS A 920 11.29 31.13 1.12
N ALA A 921 11.36 30.63 2.35
CA ALA A 921 11.03 31.35 3.58
C ALA A 921 11.89 32.58 3.87
N ARG A 922 13.06 32.73 3.23
CA ARG A 922 13.94 33.90 3.39
C ARG A 922 13.55 35.08 2.49
N PHE A 923 12.74 34.86 1.47
CA PHE A 923 12.15 35.95 0.68
C PHE A 923 11.05 36.71 1.42
N ASN A 924 10.44 36.11 2.45
CA ASN A 924 9.43 36.76 3.29
C ASN A 924 9.62 36.36 4.74
N THR A 925 10.36 37.17 5.49
CA THR A 925 10.68 36.93 6.92
C THR A 925 9.61 37.47 7.88
N LYS A 926 8.42 37.84 7.40
CA LYS A 926 7.32 38.29 8.26
C LYS A 926 7.02 37.20 9.30
N PRO A 927 6.83 37.55 10.59
CA PRO A 927 6.44 36.58 11.60
C PRO A 927 5.14 35.88 11.23
N VAL A 928 5.11 34.57 11.44
CA VAL A 928 3.90 33.75 11.42
C VAL A 928 3.79 33.04 12.77
N GLU A 929 2.59 32.69 13.19
CA GLU A 929 2.40 31.77 14.31
C GLU A 929 2.82 30.37 13.85
N ASN A 930 3.75 29.73 14.56
CA ASN A 930 4.13 28.33 14.31
C ASN A 930 2.98 27.44 14.82
N SER A 931 2.45 26.58 13.95
CA SER A 931 1.30 25.72 14.27
C SER A 931 1.66 24.26 14.50
N GLY A 932 2.92 23.86 14.34
CA GLY A 932 3.33 22.46 14.42
C GLY A 932 2.64 21.62 13.34
N SER A 933 2.62 22.13 12.11
CA SER A 933 1.92 21.54 10.97
C SER A 933 2.50 20.20 10.53
N PHE A 934 3.75 19.88 10.91
CA PHE A 934 4.42 18.63 10.54
C PHE A 934 5.05 17.94 11.76
N SER A 935 4.85 16.63 11.86
CA SER A 935 5.26 15.82 13.02
C SER A 935 6.76 15.51 13.08
N ASP A 936 7.47 15.61 11.96
CA ASP A 936 8.86 15.15 11.76
C ASP A 936 9.90 16.29 11.72
N ILE A 937 9.49 17.55 11.93
CA ILE A 937 10.40 18.71 11.90
C ILE A 937 10.81 19.22 13.29
N SER A 938 10.29 18.64 14.37
CA SER A 938 10.57 19.07 15.74
C SER A 938 12.07 18.97 16.09
N GLY A 939 12.69 20.12 16.39
CA GLY A 939 14.13 20.21 16.64
C GLY A 939 15.00 20.19 15.39
N HIS A 940 14.41 20.14 14.19
CA HIS A 940 15.14 20.24 12.92
C HIS A 940 15.63 21.68 12.69
N TRP A 941 16.84 21.87 12.14
CA TRP A 941 17.46 23.20 12.02
C TRP A 941 16.63 24.21 11.21
N ALA A 942 15.79 23.71 10.30
CA ALA A 942 14.92 24.50 9.43
C ALA A 942 13.45 24.57 9.91
N GLU A 943 13.10 24.07 11.09
CA GLU A 943 11.71 24.00 11.60
C GLU A 943 10.93 25.32 11.40
N ASN A 944 11.50 26.43 11.88
CA ASN A 944 10.91 27.77 11.76
C ASN A 944 10.83 28.29 10.31
N GLU A 945 11.71 27.83 9.43
CA GLU A 945 11.68 28.15 8.00
C GLU A 945 10.60 27.34 7.28
N ILE A 946 10.45 26.06 7.60
CA ILE A 946 9.44 25.15 7.03
C ILE A 946 8.04 25.63 7.43
N GLU A 947 7.77 25.82 8.73
CA GLU A 947 6.50 26.35 9.23
C GLU A 947 6.13 27.69 8.57
N ARG A 948 7.11 28.58 8.36
CA ARG A 948 6.89 29.87 7.68
C ARG A 948 6.55 29.72 6.20
N ALA A 949 7.22 28.84 5.46
CA ALA A 949 6.87 28.57 4.07
C ALA A 949 5.51 27.87 3.93
N ALA A 950 5.14 27.00 4.88
CA ALA A 950 3.84 26.34 4.92
C ALA A 950 2.71 27.33 5.24
N ALA A 951 2.92 28.23 6.21
CA ALA A 951 1.95 29.28 6.57
C ALA A 951 1.63 30.24 5.40
N PHE A 952 2.56 30.46 4.46
CA PHE A 952 2.31 31.23 3.23
C PHE A 952 1.71 30.38 2.08
N GLY A 953 1.43 29.09 2.28
CA GLY A 953 0.87 28.21 1.26
C GLY A 953 1.84 27.86 0.12
N TRP A 954 3.16 28.04 0.35
CA TRP A 954 4.19 27.79 -0.66
C TRP A 954 4.64 26.33 -0.71
N ILE A 955 4.62 25.65 0.44
CA ILE A 955 4.94 24.23 0.58
C ILE A 955 3.80 23.51 1.28
N SER A 956 3.75 22.19 1.07
CA SER A 956 2.80 21.28 1.69
C SER A 956 3.54 20.03 2.19
N GLY A 957 3.04 19.44 3.27
CA GLY A 957 3.46 18.13 3.75
C GLY A 957 2.76 16.98 3.01
N TYR A 958 2.97 15.77 3.51
CA TYR A 958 2.33 14.55 3.04
C TYR A 958 1.04 14.26 3.82
N PRO A 959 0.13 13.40 3.29
CA PRO A 959 -1.15 13.09 3.94
C PRO A 959 -1.05 12.46 5.35
N ASP A 960 0.12 11.91 5.69
CA ASP A 960 0.44 11.34 7.01
C ASP A 960 0.79 12.40 8.08
N GLY A 961 0.91 13.67 7.71
CA GLY A 961 1.30 14.77 8.59
C GLY A 961 2.81 14.94 8.76
N THR A 962 3.62 14.47 7.81
CA THR A 962 5.07 14.70 7.75
C THR A 962 5.45 15.74 6.69
N PHE A 963 6.69 16.24 6.72
CA PHE A 963 7.27 17.10 5.69
C PHE A 963 8.44 16.46 4.93
N HIS A 964 9.09 15.45 5.51
CA HIS A 964 10.33 14.82 5.06
C HIS A 964 11.48 15.83 4.83
N PRO A 965 11.95 16.55 5.87
CA PRO A 965 12.90 17.66 5.74
C PRO A 965 14.22 17.29 5.05
N ASP A 966 14.73 16.07 5.25
CA ASP A 966 16.01 15.59 4.70
C ASP A 966 15.89 14.87 3.34
N ALA A 967 14.67 14.60 2.86
CA ALA A 967 14.46 14.03 1.54
C ALA A 967 14.89 15.02 0.44
N ARG A 968 15.37 14.49 -0.69
CA ARG A 968 15.74 15.31 -1.86
C ARG A 968 14.50 15.66 -2.65
N ILE A 969 14.52 16.80 -3.35
CA ILE A 969 13.43 17.18 -4.25
C ILE A 969 13.82 17.00 -5.71
N THR A 970 12.83 16.58 -6.47
CA THR A 970 12.81 16.59 -7.93
C THR A 970 12.75 18.02 -8.47
N ARG A 971 13.13 18.19 -9.74
CA ARG A 971 12.96 19.45 -10.48
C ARG A 971 11.48 19.82 -10.62
N ALA A 972 10.59 18.83 -10.77
CA ALA A 972 9.13 18.98 -10.76
C ALA A 972 8.61 19.63 -9.47
N GLU A 973 8.89 19.03 -8.30
CA GLU A 973 8.51 19.58 -7.00
C GLU A 973 9.03 21.01 -6.81
N ALA A 974 10.29 21.26 -7.18
CA ALA A 974 10.89 22.58 -7.09
C ALA A 974 10.12 23.61 -7.95
N MET A 975 9.78 23.27 -9.20
CA MET A 975 8.99 24.14 -10.09
C MET A 975 7.60 24.41 -9.52
N THR A 976 6.89 23.37 -9.04
CA THR A 976 5.56 23.51 -8.42
C THR A 976 5.59 24.42 -7.19
N MET A 977 6.57 24.25 -6.29
CA MET A 977 6.71 25.11 -5.11
C MET A 977 7.09 26.55 -5.47
N ILE A 978 7.96 26.75 -6.47
CA ILE A 978 8.30 28.10 -6.97
C ILE A 978 7.09 28.80 -7.57
N ASN A 979 6.27 28.09 -8.35
CA ASN A 979 5.03 28.62 -8.92
C ASN A 979 4.05 29.09 -7.83
N ARG A 980 3.95 28.36 -6.71
CA ARG A 980 3.19 28.82 -5.51
C ARG A 980 3.81 30.08 -4.86
N VAL A 981 5.15 30.19 -4.80
CA VAL A 981 5.84 31.41 -4.29
C VAL A 981 5.60 32.62 -5.20
N LEU A 982 5.57 32.41 -6.51
CA LEU A 982 5.33 33.43 -7.53
C LEU A 982 3.84 33.68 -7.82
N CYS A 983 2.95 32.91 -7.19
CA CYS A 983 1.52 32.90 -7.46
C CYS A 983 1.23 32.80 -8.98
N ARG A 984 1.85 31.81 -9.64
CA ARG A 984 1.65 31.51 -11.07
C ARG A 984 1.02 30.13 -11.20
N MET A 985 -0.29 30.08 -11.46
CA MET A 985 -1.04 28.83 -11.40
C MET A 985 -2.09 28.77 -12.53
N PRO A 986 -1.67 28.42 -13.77
CA PRO A 986 -2.61 27.85 -14.73
C PRO A 986 -3.30 26.63 -14.10
N GLN A 987 -4.62 26.53 -14.23
CA GLN A 987 -5.42 25.51 -13.54
C GLN A 987 -5.76 24.32 -14.45
N SER A 988 -5.59 24.49 -15.77
CA SER A 988 -5.91 23.52 -16.80
C SER A 988 -5.00 23.69 -18.01
N GLU A 989 -4.99 22.72 -18.93
CA GLU A 989 -4.32 22.87 -20.21
C GLU A 989 -4.90 24.01 -21.07
N SER A 990 -6.18 24.36 -20.88
CA SER A 990 -6.83 25.44 -21.63
C SER A 990 -6.39 26.83 -21.21
N ASP A 991 -5.67 26.93 -20.08
CA ASP A 991 -4.97 28.14 -19.64
C ASP A 991 -3.61 28.34 -20.33
N LEU A 992 -3.12 27.34 -21.08
CA LEU A 992 -1.85 27.36 -21.80
C LEU A 992 -2.02 27.70 -23.29
N LEU A 993 -0.91 27.94 -23.99
CA LEU A 993 -0.92 28.25 -25.43
C LEU A 993 -0.39 27.07 -26.25
N ASN A 994 -1.16 26.61 -27.25
CA ASN A 994 -0.76 25.53 -28.17
C ASN A 994 0.56 25.76 -28.94
N SER A 995 1.07 26.99 -28.98
CA SER A 995 2.36 27.34 -29.61
C SER A 995 3.55 27.30 -28.64
N MET A 996 3.34 26.91 -27.39
CA MET A 996 4.38 26.83 -26.35
C MET A 996 5.47 25.81 -26.68
N VAL A 997 6.63 25.96 -26.03
CA VAL A 997 7.63 24.91 -25.98
C VAL A 997 7.07 23.75 -25.17
N THR A 998 6.96 22.58 -25.80
CA THR A 998 6.64 21.30 -25.16
C THR A 998 7.91 20.47 -25.03
N TRP A 999 7.96 19.61 -24.00
CA TRP A 999 9.14 18.79 -23.70
C TRP A 999 8.77 17.30 -23.84
N PRO A 1000 9.61 16.46 -24.48
CA PRO A 1000 9.31 15.03 -24.66
C PRO A 1000 9.15 14.26 -23.34
N ASP A 1001 9.72 14.81 -22.26
CA ASP A 1001 9.72 14.28 -20.90
C ASP A 1001 8.80 15.07 -19.95
N ASN A 1002 7.81 15.79 -20.47
CA ASN A 1002 6.73 16.43 -19.71
C ASN A 1002 5.41 16.34 -20.50
N LYS A 1003 4.62 15.31 -20.23
CA LYS A 1003 3.36 15.00 -20.93
C LYS A 1003 2.16 15.65 -20.22
N PRO A 1004 1.06 15.95 -20.93
CA PRO A 1004 -0.19 16.44 -20.33
C PRO A 1004 -0.72 15.64 -19.13
N SER A 1005 -0.53 14.32 -19.15
CA SER A 1005 -0.92 13.38 -18.08
C SER A 1005 -0.08 13.49 -16.81
N ASP A 1006 1.09 14.12 -16.86
CA ASP A 1006 2.01 14.16 -15.73
C ASP A 1006 1.50 15.18 -14.69
N TRP A 1007 1.49 14.81 -13.40
CA TRP A 1007 1.01 15.70 -12.32
C TRP A 1007 1.69 17.07 -12.28
N HIS A 1008 2.92 17.15 -12.81
CA HIS A 1008 3.73 18.36 -12.88
C HIS A 1008 3.61 19.13 -14.21
N TYR A 1009 2.79 18.66 -15.16
CA TYR A 1009 2.73 19.20 -16.53
C TYR A 1009 2.62 20.72 -16.56
N LEU A 1010 1.56 21.26 -15.96
CA LEU A 1010 1.28 22.70 -15.91
C LEU A 1010 2.44 23.47 -15.25
N ALA A 1011 2.99 22.93 -14.14
CA ALA A 1011 4.07 23.58 -13.41
C ALA A 1011 5.38 23.65 -14.20
N VAL A 1012 5.68 22.62 -15.00
CA VAL A 1012 6.84 22.58 -15.89
C VAL A 1012 6.64 23.51 -17.09
N GLN A 1013 5.44 23.54 -17.68
CA GLN A 1013 5.15 24.46 -18.79
C GLN A 1013 5.28 25.92 -18.34
N GLU A 1014 4.73 26.26 -17.17
CA GLU A 1014 4.85 27.57 -16.50
C GLU A 1014 6.32 27.94 -16.21
N ALA A 1015 7.13 26.99 -15.74
CA ALA A 1015 8.53 27.25 -15.44
C ALA A 1015 9.42 27.51 -16.67
N THR A 1016 9.01 27.02 -17.85
CA THR A 1016 9.86 26.91 -19.05
C THR A 1016 9.44 27.81 -20.21
N ASN A 1017 8.26 28.43 -20.17
CA ASN A 1017 7.75 29.30 -21.23
C ASN A 1017 7.57 30.74 -20.75
N SER A 1018 8.24 31.70 -21.39
CA SER A 1018 7.93 33.11 -21.15
C SER A 1018 6.62 33.50 -21.84
N HIS A 1019 5.74 34.22 -21.14
CA HIS A 1019 4.42 34.59 -21.63
C HIS A 1019 3.87 35.87 -20.95
N ASP A 1020 2.77 36.39 -21.50
CA ASP A 1020 1.86 37.33 -20.84
C ASP A 1020 0.62 36.55 -20.37
N PHE A 1021 -0.05 37.00 -19.30
CA PHE A 1021 -1.19 36.31 -18.69
C PHE A 1021 -2.34 37.27 -18.33
N ASN A 1022 -3.55 36.72 -18.19
CA ASN A 1022 -4.70 37.34 -17.54
C ASN A 1022 -4.97 36.61 -16.21
N ARG A 1023 -5.22 37.35 -15.12
CA ARG A 1023 -5.58 36.76 -13.82
C ARG A 1023 -6.98 36.14 -13.84
N GLN A 1024 -7.11 34.95 -13.27
CA GLN A 1024 -8.37 34.27 -12.97
C GLN A 1024 -8.54 34.17 -11.45
N GLY A 1025 -9.50 34.92 -10.91
CA GLY A 1025 -9.65 35.04 -9.46
C GLY A 1025 -8.43 35.71 -8.81
N GLU A 1026 -8.04 35.24 -7.62
CA GLU A 1026 -6.94 35.85 -6.84
C GLU A 1026 -5.55 35.24 -7.13
N VAL A 1027 -5.48 33.98 -7.59
CA VAL A 1027 -4.20 33.25 -7.78
C VAL A 1027 -4.07 32.51 -9.12
N GLY A 1028 -5.19 32.24 -9.82
CA GLY A 1028 -5.17 31.55 -11.11
C GLY A 1028 -4.84 32.49 -12.26
N GLU A 1029 -4.57 31.93 -13.43
CA GLU A 1029 -4.27 32.69 -14.65
C GLU A 1029 -4.46 31.89 -15.93
N SER A 1030 -4.61 32.60 -17.05
CA SER A 1030 -4.49 32.05 -18.41
C SER A 1030 -3.53 32.86 -19.26
N TRP A 1031 -2.73 32.18 -20.06
CA TRP A 1031 -1.73 32.75 -20.95
C TRP A 1031 -2.40 33.42 -22.16
N THR A 1032 -1.86 34.56 -22.60
CA THR A 1032 -2.44 35.39 -23.66
C THR A 1032 -1.53 35.52 -24.88
N LYS A 1033 -0.21 35.55 -24.69
CA LYS A 1033 0.80 35.41 -25.74
C LYS A 1033 2.12 34.88 -25.17
N LEU A 1034 2.92 34.22 -26.00
CA LEU A 1034 4.32 33.91 -25.65
C LEU A 1034 5.21 35.15 -25.82
N THR A 1035 6.27 35.23 -25.02
CA THR A 1035 7.28 36.28 -25.07
C THR A 1035 8.69 35.70 -25.20
N SER A 1036 9.69 36.54 -25.42
CA SER A 1036 11.08 36.10 -25.56
C SER A 1036 11.66 35.64 -24.21
N VAL A 1037 12.30 34.47 -24.18
CA VAL A 1037 13.12 34.03 -23.04
C VAL A 1037 14.30 35.00 -22.85
N PRO A 1038 14.54 35.53 -21.64
CA PRO A 1038 15.71 36.37 -21.36
C PRO A 1038 17.01 35.61 -21.61
N ASP A 1039 18.03 36.29 -22.15
CA ASP A 1039 19.35 35.68 -22.28
C ASP A 1039 20.03 35.54 -20.92
N TRP A 1040 19.82 34.39 -20.27
CA TRP A 1040 20.42 34.08 -18.99
C TRP A 1040 21.94 33.82 -19.05
N LYS A 1041 22.53 33.64 -20.25
CA LYS A 1041 23.97 33.35 -20.39
C LYS A 1041 24.85 34.55 -20.04
N GLN A 1042 24.34 35.78 -20.13
CA GLN A 1042 25.07 36.99 -19.70
C GLN A 1042 25.45 36.99 -18.20
N TYR A 1043 24.77 36.17 -17.39
CA TYR A 1043 25.02 36.04 -15.95
C TYR A 1043 25.88 34.83 -15.59
N GLN A 1044 26.10 33.90 -16.52
CA GLN A 1044 27.06 32.80 -16.37
C GLN A 1044 28.51 33.30 -16.53
#